data_AF-A0A9P5BEJ6-F1
#
_entry.id   AF-A0A9P5BEJ6-F1
#
_cell.length_a   1.000
_cell.length_b   1.000
_cell.length_c   1.000
_cell.angle_alpha   90.00
_cell.angle_beta   90.00
_cell.angle_gamma   90.00
#
_symmetry.space_group_name_H-M   'P 1'
#
loop_
_entity.id
_entity.type
_entity.pdbx_description
1 polymer ?
#
loop_
_entity_poly.entity_id
_entity_poly.type
_entity_poly.pdbx_seq_one_letter_code
_entity_poly.pdbx_strand_id
1 'polypeptide(L)'
;MLFTRTAPKKAVGLSRTAVRGLATVQDGAPKRTYGGLRDQDRIFQNLYNRYPVDLKSARKMGDWHKTKEIILKGHDWIISEVKASGLRGRGGAGFPSGLKWSFMNFKDWDKDTKPRYLVVNADEGEPGTCKDREIMRKDPHKLIEGCLISGRAMNANAAYIYIRGEFVEEAAVLQRAINEAYAAGLIGKNACDSGYDFDVYLHRGAGAYVCGEETSLIESLEGKPGKPRLKPPFPAAVGLFGCPSTVTNVETVAVAPTICRRGGSWFAGFGRERNQGTKLFCISGHVNNPCTVEEEMSIPLRELIDKHCGGVRGGWDNLLAVIPGGSSTPVLPKHVCDDQLMDFDALKDSQSGLGTAAVIVMDKSTDIVRAISRLSHFYRHESCGQCTPCREGSKWTEQMMKRFEKGQAREREIDMLQELTKQVEGHTICALGEAFAWPIQGLIRHFRPELEARIQKFSQEHGGEALAGGWNHNARVQGKLVVMVGTYEHFVAFGTDLVGIERILRGFQAICSLLVWYPALFALVQPKVSSTLSLRALGGQINVSRRFIRFFRFLDTFRAGWLVYVAQGDKTIDMWLDIISKTCFGMFGMMETLTLLDLCGIENFRVFSPEKFQEIDYQSQLFWFAGLYTSVLATVIRLYRLVAGTPASVKRETVSISSTEKPAELITTEKETAVFSEKMTKEDLDKERERLKSIVNKRKIERRAWMKKFKSEGYNLLRALVSDLLDMLLPTTTVGWVKLEPGLVSLTMFFTTFTTGQAVWERVGQNLQRQKQ
;
A
#
# COMPACT_ATOMS: atom_id res chain seq x y z
N MET A 1 1.01 -68.30 -67.55
CA MET A 1 2.44 -67.97 -67.41
C MET A 1 2.75 -67.80 -65.93
N LEU A 2 3.94 -68.26 -65.52
CA LEU A 2 4.65 -68.03 -64.24
C LEU A 2 4.61 -66.53 -63.84
N PHE A 3 4.65 -66.02 -62.60
CA PHE A 3 5.00 -66.44 -61.23
C PHE A 3 4.34 -65.42 -60.23
N THR A 4 4.00 -65.61 -58.95
CA THR A 4 4.05 -66.76 -57.99
C THR A 4 2.95 -66.70 -56.90
N ARG A 5 2.89 -67.78 -56.10
CA ARG A 5 2.25 -68.09 -54.79
C ARG A 5 2.36 -67.01 -53.67
N THR A 6 1.54 -66.96 -52.60
CA THR A 6 0.32 -67.73 -52.18
C THR A 6 -0.48 -67.03 -51.05
N ALA A 7 -1.78 -66.82 -51.29
CA ALA A 7 -3.00 -67.16 -50.52
C ALA A 7 -3.10 -67.14 -48.95
N PRO A 8 -4.32 -66.92 -48.38
CA PRO A 8 -4.53 -66.50 -46.98
C PRO A 8 -5.07 -67.58 -46.01
N LYS A 9 -5.27 -67.20 -44.74
CA LYS A 9 -5.94 -67.98 -43.66
C LYS A 9 -6.63 -67.00 -42.68
N LYS A 10 -7.75 -67.31 -42.03
CA LYS A 10 -8.85 -68.28 -42.26
C LYS A 10 -10.01 -67.86 -41.35
N ALA A 11 -11.26 -68.05 -41.77
CA ALA A 11 -12.41 -67.83 -40.88
C ALA A 11 -12.55 -68.99 -39.86
N VAL A 12 -12.86 -68.63 -38.62
CA VAL A 12 -13.38 -69.48 -37.54
C VAL A 12 -14.39 -68.58 -36.81
N GLY A 13 -15.63 -68.96 -36.50
CA GLY A 13 -16.19 -70.30 -36.37
C GLY A 13 -17.02 -70.30 -35.09
N LEU A 14 -18.16 -69.62 -35.11
CA LEU A 14 -19.05 -69.46 -33.97
C LEU A 14 -19.64 -70.82 -33.54
N SER A 15 -19.36 -71.26 -32.32
CA SER A 15 -20.20 -72.22 -31.61
C SER A 15 -20.28 -71.87 -30.13
N ARG A 16 -21.42 -72.20 -29.53
CA ARG A 16 -21.93 -71.68 -28.25
C ARG A 16 -21.24 -72.32 -27.04
N THR A 17 -21.04 -71.54 -25.98
CA THR A 17 -21.75 -71.79 -24.71
C THR A 17 -21.97 -70.46 -23.99
N ALA A 18 -23.20 -70.19 -23.56
CA ALA A 18 -23.52 -68.97 -22.83
C ALA A 18 -23.32 -69.19 -21.32
N VAL A 19 -22.52 -68.34 -20.69
CA VAL A 19 -22.57 -68.11 -19.24
C VAL A 19 -23.09 -66.70 -19.03
N ARG A 20 -24.32 -66.57 -18.53
CA ARG A 20 -24.90 -65.28 -18.16
C ARG A 20 -24.24 -64.78 -16.87
N GLY A 21 -23.17 -64.00 -17.01
CA GLY A 21 -22.76 -63.06 -15.98
C GLY A 21 -23.79 -61.93 -15.89
N LEU A 22 -24.17 -61.54 -14.66
CA LEU A 22 -25.10 -60.44 -14.42
C LEU A 22 -24.54 -59.11 -14.94
N ALA A 23 -25.40 -58.30 -15.54
CA ALA A 23 -24.99 -57.02 -16.14
C ALA A 23 -24.79 -55.94 -15.07
N THR A 24 -23.55 -55.55 -14.79
CA THR A 24 -23.20 -54.32 -14.06
C THR A 24 -21.86 -53.72 -14.51
N VAL A 25 -21.77 -53.31 -15.77
CA VAL A 25 -20.98 -52.14 -16.16
C VAL A 25 -21.84 -51.36 -17.16
N GLN A 26 -22.24 -50.14 -16.82
CA GLN A 26 -22.66 -49.20 -17.85
C GLN A 26 -21.40 -48.88 -18.65
N ASP A 27 -21.36 -49.23 -19.94
CA ASP A 27 -20.34 -48.71 -20.84
C ASP A 27 -20.36 -47.19 -20.72
N GLY A 28 -19.31 -46.63 -20.10
CA GLY A 28 -19.25 -45.21 -19.80
C GLY A 28 -19.42 -44.40 -21.08
N ALA A 29 -20.21 -43.32 -21.01
CA ALA A 29 -20.42 -42.44 -22.14
C ALA A 29 -19.06 -42.11 -22.80
N PRO A 30 -18.96 -42.15 -24.15
CA PRO A 30 -17.68 -42.07 -24.84
C PRO A 30 -16.90 -40.85 -24.36
N LYS A 31 -15.64 -41.04 -23.94
CA LYS A 31 -14.77 -39.97 -23.44
C LYS A 31 -14.67 -38.87 -24.49
N ARG A 32 -15.46 -37.81 -24.33
CA ARG A 32 -15.43 -36.64 -25.20
C ARG A 32 -14.09 -35.93 -25.04
N THR A 33 -13.31 -35.88 -26.11
CA THR A 33 -12.17 -34.98 -26.24
C THR A 33 -12.67 -33.58 -26.57
N TYR A 34 -12.06 -32.56 -25.98
CA TYR A 34 -12.40 -31.14 -26.17
C TYR A 34 -11.26 -30.42 -26.87
N GLY A 35 -11.58 -29.41 -27.67
CA GLY A 35 -10.66 -28.76 -28.61
C GLY A 35 -10.97 -29.16 -30.06
N GLY A 36 -10.44 -28.40 -31.02
CA GLY A 36 -10.73 -28.65 -32.44
C GLY A 36 -11.89 -27.83 -32.99
N LEU A 37 -12.13 -26.64 -32.42
CA LEU A 37 -13.10 -25.69 -32.95
C LEU A 37 -12.84 -25.41 -34.42
N ARG A 38 -13.83 -25.72 -35.26
CA ARG A 38 -13.78 -25.54 -36.71
C ARG A 38 -13.93 -24.07 -37.05
N ASP A 39 -13.35 -23.62 -38.16
CA ASP A 39 -13.32 -22.19 -38.49
C ASP A 39 -14.71 -21.57 -38.68
N GLN A 40 -15.72 -22.33 -39.13
CA GLN A 40 -17.11 -21.88 -39.21
C GLN A 40 -17.81 -21.71 -37.85
N ASP A 41 -17.28 -22.35 -36.79
CA ASP A 41 -17.81 -22.28 -35.42
C ASP A 41 -17.15 -21.16 -34.59
N ARG A 42 -16.07 -20.54 -35.09
CA ARG A 42 -15.46 -19.34 -34.50
C ARG A 42 -16.42 -18.17 -34.58
N ILE A 43 -16.61 -17.48 -33.46
CA ILE A 43 -17.43 -16.26 -33.35
C ILE A 43 -16.63 -15.04 -33.85
N PHE A 44 -15.35 -14.96 -33.56
CA PHE A 44 -14.49 -13.81 -33.87
C PHE A 44 -13.77 -14.02 -35.21
N GLN A 45 -14.54 -13.95 -36.30
CA GLN A 45 -14.07 -14.24 -37.65
C GLN A 45 -12.97 -13.28 -38.16
N ASN A 46 -12.92 -12.03 -37.66
CA ASN A 46 -11.88 -11.06 -38.03
C ASN A 46 -10.80 -10.90 -36.95
N LEU A 47 -10.66 -11.83 -36.01
CA LEU A 47 -9.66 -11.77 -34.91
C LEU A 47 -8.21 -11.53 -35.38
N TYR A 48 -7.89 -11.81 -36.65
CA TYR A 48 -6.57 -11.57 -37.25
C TYR A 48 -6.50 -10.36 -38.21
N ASN A 49 -7.54 -9.53 -38.27
CA ASN A 49 -7.65 -8.34 -39.14
C ASN A 49 -7.41 -8.66 -40.63
N ARG A 50 -8.05 -9.73 -41.12
CA ARG A 50 -8.00 -10.18 -42.53
C ARG A 50 -8.96 -9.40 -43.41
N TYR A 51 -9.99 -8.80 -42.82
CA TYR A 51 -11.03 -8.02 -43.49
C TYR A 51 -11.10 -6.60 -42.92
N PRO A 52 -11.59 -5.61 -43.69
CA PRO A 52 -11.85 -4.28 -43.17
C PRO A 52 -12.83 -4.32 -41.99
N VAL A 53 -12.70 -3.34 -41.07
CA VAL A 53 -13.52 -3.23 -39.85
C VAL A 53 -14.82 -2.44 -40.05
N ASP A 54 -15.14 -2.10 -41.30
CA ASP A 54 -16.31 -1.30 -41.66
C ASP A 54 -17.62 -2.08 -41.55
N LEU A 55 -18.74 -1.35 -41.43
CA LEU A 55 -20.10 -1.93 -41.35
C LEU A 55 -20.43 -2.85 -42.54
N LYS A 56 -19.89 -2.57 -43.72
CA LYS A 56 -20.13 -3.35 -44.95
C LYS A 56 -19.50 -4.75 -44.85
N SER A 57 -18.32 -4.84 -44.26
CA SER A 57 -17.57 -6.08 -44.05
C SER A 57 -18.11 -6.85 -42.84
N ALA A 58 -18.45 -6.15 -41.76
CA ALA A 58 -19.13 -6.72 -40.59
C ALA A 58 -20.44 -7.43 -40.98
N ARG A 59 -21.29 -6.78 -41.79
CA ARG A 59 -22.54 -7.37 -42.31
C ARG A 59 -22.31 -8.63 -43.16
N LYS A 60 -21.21 -8.73 -43.91
CA LYS A 60 -20.86 -9.95 -44.67
C LYS A 60 -20.47 -11.11 -43.76
N MET A 61 -19.90 -10.83 -42.59
CA MET A 61 -19.56 -11.83 -41.56
C MET A 61 -20.76 -12.22 -40.68
N GLY A 62 -21.94 -11.62 -40.92
CA GLY A 62 -23.17 -11.91 -40.20
C GLY A 62 -23.45 -11.02 -38.99
N ASP A 63 -22.65 -9.98 -38.75
CA ASP A 63 -23.00 -8.94 -37.78
C ASP A 63 -24.19 -8.13 -38.28
N TRP A 64 -25.01 -7.65 -37.35
CA TRP A 64 -26.28 -6.98 -37.63
C TRP A 64 -27.32 -7.83 -38.41
N HIS A 65 -27.11 -9.14 -38.53
CA HIS A 65 -28.06 -10.04 -39.18
C HIS A 65 -29.21 -10.38 -38.23
N LYS A 66 -30.45 -10.08 -38.64
CA LYS A 66 -31.70 -10.35 -37.90
C LYS A 66 -31.77 -9.74 -36.49
N THR A 67 -30.97 -8.71 -36.20
CA THR A 67 -30.95 -8.00 -34.91
C THR A 67 -32.33 -7.48 -34.53
N LYS A 68 -33.06 -6.91 -35.50
CA LYS A 68 -34.47 -6.49 -35.33
C LYS A 68 -35.38 -7.63 -34.86
N GLU A 69 -35.28 -8.80 -35.50
CA GLU A 69 -36.07 -9.98 -35.12
C GLU A 69 -35.73 -10.43 -33.69
N ILE A 70 -34.45 -10.44 -33.32
CA ILE A 70 -33.97 -10.77 -31.97
C ILE A 70 -34.52 -9.78 -30.93
N ILE A 71 -34.50 -8.48 -31.22
CA ILE A 71 -35.02 -7.44 -30.32
C ILE A 71 -36.53 -7.57 -30.10
N LEU A 72 -37.27 -7.88 -31.16
CA LEU A 72 -38.73 -8.04 -31.13
C LEU A 72 -39.19 -9.32 -30.41
N LYS A 73 -38.34 -10.35 -30.29
CA LYS A 73 -38.62 -11.53 -29.43
C LYS A 73 -38.64 -11.20 -27.93
N GLY A 74 -38.15 -10.03 -27.52
CA GLY A 74 -38.25 -9.53 -26.15
C GLY A 74 -37.16 -10.00 -25.19
N HIS A 75 -37.11 -9.36 -24.02
CA HIS A 75 -36.04 -9.56 -23.03
C HIS A 75 -35.99 -10.97 -22.45
N ASP A 76 -37.15 -11.55 -22.12
CA ASP A 76 -37.24 -12.89 -21.52
C ASP A 76 -36.72 -13.98 -22.46
N TRP A 77 -36.97 -13.86 -23.77
CA TRP A 77 -36.41 -14.79 -24.75
C TRP A 77 -34.89 -14.68 -24.81
N ILE A 78 -34.33 -13.47 -24.91
CA ILE A 78 -32.87 -13.26 -24.95
C ILE A 78 -32.20 -13.78 -23.66
N ILE A 79 -32.76 -13.46 -22.49
CA ILE A 79 -32.28 -13.99 -21.20
C ILE A 79 -32.32 -15.52 -21.18
N SER A 80 -33.40 -16.12 -21.70
CA SER A 80 -33.59 -17.57 -21.71
C SER A 80 -32.59 -18.28 -22.63
N GLU A 81 -32.35 -17.77 -23.84
CA GLU A 81 -31.32 -18.28 -24.75
C GLU A 81 -29.91 -18.18 -24.14
N VAL A 82 -29.58 -17.05 -23.51
CA VAL A 82 -28.27 -16.89 -22.87
C VAL A 82 -28.13 -17.76 -21.61
N LYS A 83 -29.20 -18.01 -20.87
CA LYS A 83 -29.21 -19.03 -19.79
C LYS A 83 -29.01 -20.45 -20.38
N ALA A 84 -29.74 -20.82 -21.43
CA ALA A 84 -29.64 -22.11 -22.10
C ALA A 84 -28.26 -22.35 -22.72
N SER A 85 -27.57 -21.29 -23.15
CA SER A 85 -26.20 -21.36 -23.69
C SER A 85 -25.13 -21.77 -22.68
N GLY A 86 -25.41 -21.67 -21.37
CA GLY A 86 -24.39 -21.89 -20.33
C GLY A 86 -23.31 -20.80 -20.27
N LEU A 87 -23.47 -19.66 -20.96
CA LEU A 87 -22.48 -18.59 -20.98
C LEU A 87 -22.13 -18.10 -19.56
N ARG A 88 -20.83 -18.21 -19.23
CA ARG A 88 -20.20 -17.68 -18.01
C ARG A 88 -19.35 -16.46 -18.36
N GLY A 89 -19.37 -15.44 -17.50
CA GLY A 89 -18.70 -14.16 -17.72
C GLY A 89 -17.20 -14.32 -17.99
N ARG A 90 -16.75 -13.81 -19.13
CA ARG A 90 -15.41 -14.02 -19.69
C ARG A 90 -14.31 -13.06 -19.19
N GLY A 91 -14.62 -12.26 -18.17
CA GLY A 91 -13.72 -11.25 -17.59
C GLY A 91 -13.15 -11.60 -16.22
N GLY A 92 -12.96 -12.88 -15.89
CA GLY A 92 -12.41 -13.30 -14.58
C GLY A 92 -13.31 -14.24 -13.79
N ALA A 93 -14.32 -13.67 -13.12
CA ALA A 93 -15.11 -14.35 -12.09
C ALA A 93 -16.00 -15.52 -12.57
N GLY A 94 -16.17 -15.73 -13.88
CA GLY A 94 -16.92 -16.88 -14.41
C GLY A 94 -18.40 -16.96 -14.00
N PHE A 95 -19.01 -15.85 -13.58
CA PHE A 95 -20.41 -15.82 -13.13
C PHE A 95 -21.39 -16.06 -14.31
N PRO A 96 -22.46 -16.87 -14.17
CA PRO A 96 -23.41 -17.15 -15.26
C PRO A 96 -24.08 -15.88 -15.81
N SER A 97 -23.86 -15.57 -17.08
CA SER A 97 -24.20 -14.26 -17.67
C SER A 97 -25.70 -14.04 -17.79
N GLY A 98 -26.45 -15.03 -18.26
CA GLY A 98 -27.92 -14.95 -18.36
C GLY A 98 -28.60 -14.79 -16.99
N LEU A 99 -28.03 -15.36 -15.92
CA LEU A 99 -28.48 -15.11 -14.55
C LEU A 99 -28.19 -13.67 -14.13
N LYS A 100 -26.97 -13.16 -14.40
CA LYS A 100 -26.58 -11.79 -14.08
C LYS A 100 -27.53 -10.77 -14.71
N TRP A 101 -27.87 -10.96 -15.98
CA TRP A 101 -28.77 -10.08 -16.71
C TRP A 101 -30.18 -10.08 -16.15
N SER A 102 -30.68 -11.23 -15.67
CA SER A 102 -32.01 -11.25 -15.02
C SER A 102 -32.10 -10.47 -13.71
N PHE A 103 -30.99 -10.07 -13.09
CA PHE A 103 -31.03 -9.18 -11.91
C PHE A 103 -31.44 -7.74 -12.25
N MET A 104 -31.31 -7.31 -13.51
CA MET A 104 -31.75 -5.98 -13.97
C MET A 104 -33.27 -5.87 -14.09
N ASN A 105 -33.96 -6.99 -14.31
CA ASN A 105 -35.41 -7.08 -14.46
C ASN A 105 -36.03 -7.61 -13.15
N PHE A 106 -35.77 -6.91 -12.05
CA PHE A 106 -36.34 -7.25 -10.73
C PHE A 106 -37.88 -7.08 -10.72
N LYS A 107 -38.56 -7.57 -9.67
CA LYS A 107 -40.02 -7.46 -9.59
C LYS A 107 -40.46 -5.99 -9.67
N ASP A 108 -41.43 -5.67 -10.53
CA ASP A 108 -41.93 -4.31 -10.78
C ASP A 108 -40.89 -3.36 -11.43
N TRP A 109 -39.86 -3.88 -12.13
CA TRP A 109 -38.84 -3.09 -12.85
C TRP A 109 -39.42 -2.13 -13.90
N ASP A 110 -40.59 -2.48 -14.46
CA ASP A 110 -41.37 -1.74 -15.45
C ASP A 110 -42.01 -0.46 -14.88
N LYS A 111 -42.14 -0.37 -13.55
CA LYS A 111 -42.70 0.78 -12.81
C LYS A 111 -41.62 1.73 -12.29
N ASP A 112 -40.36 1.30 -12.30
CA ASP A 112 -39.21 2.11 -11.92
C ASP A 112 -38.84 3.05 -13.07
N THR A 113 -39.00 4.35 -12.84
CA THR A 113 -38.77 5.41 -13.84
C THR A 113 -37.30 5.74 -14.08
N LYS A 114 -36.37 5.10 -13.34
CA LYS A 114 -34.94 5.30 -13.55
C LYS A 114 -34.48 4.70 -14.89
N PRO A 115 -33.60 5.39 -15.63
CA PRO A 115 -32.93 4.78 -16.77
C PRO A 115 -32.09 3.59 -16.31
N ARG A 116 -31.96 2.57 -17.16
CA ARG A 116 -31.17 1.36 -16.89
C ARG A 116 -29.92 1.37 -17.77
N TYR A 117 -28.76 1.00 -17.22
CA TYR A 117 -27.49 1.09 -17.96
C TYR A 117 -26.79 -0.25 -18.13
N LEU A 118 -26.36 -0.52 -19.36
CA LEU A 118 -25.31 -1.50 -19.63
C LEU A 118 -23.96 -0.80 -19.50
N VAL A 119 -23.03 -1.37 -18.74
CA VAL A 119 -21.67 -0.88 -18.68
C VAL A 119 -20.73 -1.97 -19.20
N VAL A 120 -20.05 -1.70 -20.30
CA VAL A 120 -19.13 -2.65 -20.91
C VAL A 120 -17.74 -2.39 -20.38
N ASN A 121 -17.18 -3.38 -19.69
CA ASN A 121 -15.83 -3.35 -19.17
C ASN A 121 -14.84 -3.73 -20.27
N ALA A 122 -14.18 -2.71 -20.80
CA ALA A 122 -13.15 -2.78 -21.82
C ALA A 122 -11.83 -2.14 -21.33
N ASP A 123 -11.61 -2.13 -20.01
CA ASP A 123 -10.37 -1.63 -19.40
C ASP A 123 -9.20 -2.61 -19.56
N GLU A 124 -9.48 -3.91 -19.75
CA GLU A 124 -8.49 -4.99 -20.00
C GLU A 124 -7.15 -4.79 -19.26
N GLY A 125 -7.24 -4.47 -17.97
CA GLY A 125 -6.07 -4.13 -17.14
C GLY A 125 -5.07 -5.28 -17.02
N GLU A 126 -5.57 -6.52 -17.03
CA GLU A 126 -4.95 -7.75 -16.54
C GLU A 126 -3.72 -8.20 -17.38
N PRO A 127 -2.51 -8.25 -16.78
CA PRO A 127 -1.30 -8.72 -17.44
C PRO A 127 -1.47 -10.08 -18.15
N GLY A 128 -0.99 -10.15 -19.39
CA GLY A 128 -1.14 -11.29 -20.28
C GLY A 128 -2.43 -11.29 -21.11
N THR A 129 -3.41 -10.43 -20.80
CA THR A 129 -4.70 -10.36 -21.52
C THR A 129 -4.66 -9.32 -22.64
N CYS A 130 -5.18 -9.70 -23.81
CA CYS A 130 -5.32 -8.81 -24.98
C CYS A 130 -6.51 -9.20 -25.90
N LYS A 131 -7.44 -10.02 -25.42
CA LYS A 131 -8.61 -10.53 -26.16
C LYS A 131 -9.64 -9.43 -26.46
N ASP A 132 -9.90 -8.55 -25.50
CA ASP A 132 -10.90 -7.50 -25.59
C ASP A 132 -10.38 -6.40 -26.54
N ARG A 133 -9.08 -6.11 -26.47
CA ARG A 133 -8.35 -5.30 -27.45
C ARG A 133 -8.56 -5.78 -28.88
N GLU A 134 -8.48 -7.09 -29.15
CA GLU A 134 -8.70 -7.61 -30.49
C GLU A 134 -10.14 -7.39 -30.98
N ILE A 135 -11.14 -7.61 -30.12
CA ILE A 135 -12.55 -7.35 -30.46
C ILE A 135 -12.74 -5.87 -30.81
N MET A 136 -12.25 -4.95 -29.97
CA MET A 136 -12.45 -3.50 -30.17
C MET A 136 -11.81 -2.95 -31.45
N ARG A 137 -10.65 -3.48 -31.87
CA ARG A 137 -9.94 -2.97 -33.06
C ARG A 137 -10.18 -3.76 -34.35
N LYS A 138 -10.78 -4.94 -34.29
CA LYS A 138 -10.96 -5.83 -35.47
C LYS A 138 -12.39 -6.28 -35.73
N ASP A 139 -13.21 -6.41 -34.68
CA ASP A 139 -14.62 -6.81 -34.73
C ASP A 139 -15.54 -5.81 -33.96
N PRO A 140 -15.37 -4.47 -34.10
CA PRO A 140 -16.07 -3.49 -33.25
C PRO A 140 -17.60 -3.52 -33.42
N HIS A 141 -18.10 -3.76 -34.63
CA HIS A 141 -19.54 -3.88 -34.90
C HIS A 141 -20.20 -5.02 -34.13
N LYS A 142 -19.48 -6.12 -33.92
CA LYS A 142 -19.92 -7.29 -33.14
C LYS A 142 -20.10 -6.95 -31.65
N LEU A 143 -19.23 -6.09 -31.11
CA LEU A 143 -19.37 -5.54 -29.77
C LEU A 143 -20.57 -4.59 -29.66
N ILE A 144 -20.75 -3.68 -30.62
CA ILE A 144 -21.85 -2.70 -30.61
C ILE A 144 -23.22 -3.40 -30.75
N GLU A 145 -23.34 -4.40 -31.62
CA GLU A 145 -24.54 -5.25 -31.70
C GLU A 145 -24.75 -6.03 -30.39
N GLY A 146 -23.65 -6.52 -29.79
CA GLY A 146 -23.67 -7.14 -28.47
C GLY A 146 -24.22 -6.21 -27.38
N CYS A 147 -23.85 -4.93 -27.41
CA CYS A 147 -24.39 -3.91 -26.51
C CYS A 147 -25.90 -3.78 -26.68
N LEU A 148 -26.40 -3.71 -27.92
CA LEU A 148 -27.83 -3.58 -28.20
C LEU A 148 -28.63 -4.81 -27.74
N ILE A 149 -28.16 -6.03 -28.04
CA ILE A 149 -28.86 -7.28 -27.66
C ILE A 149 -28.81 -7.50 -26.14
N SER A 150 -27.65 -7.28 -25.51
CA SER A 150 -27.51 -7.38 -24.05
C SER A 150 -28.31 -6.28 -23.34
N GLY A 151 -28.31 -5.07 -23.90
CA GLY A 151 -29.12 -3.95 -23.45
C GLY A 151 -30.61 -4.29 -23.49
N ARG A 152 -31.09 -4.82 -24.63
CA ARG A 152 -32.48 -5.27 -24.80
C ARG A 152 -32.88 -6.36 -23.79
N ALA A 153 -31.97 -7.29 -23.47
CA ALA A 153 -32.18 -8.32 -22.45
C ALA A 153 -32.36 -7.73 -21.04
N MET A 154 -31.63 -6.66 -20.72
CA MET A 154 -31.66 -5.98 -19.42
C MET A 154 -32.58 -4.74 -19.39
N ASN A 155 -33.34 -4.53 -20.47
CA ASN A 155 -34.15 -3.33 -20.73
C ASN A 155 -33.38 -2.01 -20.47
N ALA A 156 -32.09 -1.97 -20.83
CA ALA A 156 -31.23 -0.78 -20.67
C ALA A 156 -31.59 0.32 -21.68
N ASN A 157 -31.38 1.58 -21.35
CA ASN A 157 -31.59 2.72 -22.25
C ASN A 157 -30.29 3.13 -22.97
N ALA A 158 -29.13 2.83 -22.38
CA ALA A 158 -27.84 3.07 -23.00
C ALA A 158 -26.78 2.05 -22.56
N ALA A 159 -25.79 1.84 -23.43
CA ALA A 159 -24.50 1.25 -23.09
C ALA A 159 -23.43 2.33 -22.92
N TYR A 160 -22.63 2.22 -21.85
CA TYR A 160 -21.35 2.90 -21.76
C TYR A 160 -20.23 1.88 -21.91
N ILE A 161 -19.40 2.02 -22.94
CA ILE A 161 -18.18 1.23 -23.11
C ILE A 161 -17.05 1.99 -22.42
N TYR A 162 -16.60 1.47 -21.27
CA TYR A 162 -15.43 2.00 -20.56
C TYR A 162 -14.17 1.35 -21.13
N ILE A 163 -13.48 2.05 -22.01
CA ILE A 163 -12.25 1.58 -22.67
C ILE A 163 -11.00 2.04 -21.90
N ARG A 164 -10.00 1.17 -21.85
CA ARG A 164 -8.69 1.44 -21.24
C ARG A 164 -8.08 2.76 -21.73
N GLY A 165 -7.41 3.50 -20.85
CA GLY A 165 -6.76 4.77 -21.19
C GLY A 165 -5.69 4.67 -22.28
N GLU A 166 -4.90 3.60 -22.24
CA GLU A 166 -3.80 3.29 -23.15
C GLU A 166 -4.27 2.85 -24.55
N PHE A 167 -5.53 2.45 -24.70
CA PHE A 167 -6.12 1.91 -25.93
C PHE A 167 -6.65 3.02 -26.85
N VAL A 168 -5.75 3.93 -27.26
CA VAL A 168 -6.10 5.12 -28.05
C VAL A 168 -6.57 4.77 -29.47
N GLU A 169 -5.89 3.84 -30.14
CA GLU A 169 -6.24 3.43 -31.51
C GLU A 169 -7.52 2.59 -31.53
N GLU A 170 -7.65 1.66 -30.58
CA GLU A 170 -8.84 0.86 -30.36
C GLU A 170 -10.06 1.77 -30.09
N ALA A 171 -9.91 2.83 -29.28
CA ALA A 171 -10.96 3.82 -29.03
C ALA A 171 -11.34 4.56 -30.32
N ALA A 172 -10.37 4.96 -31.14
CA ALA A 172 -10.63 5.64 -32.40
C ALA A 172 -11.33 4.73 -33.42
N VAL A 173 -10.96 3.44 -33.49
CA VAL A 173 -11.65 2.43 -34.32
C VAL A 173 -13.09 2.23 -33.84
N LEU A 174 -13.28 2.02 -32.53
CA LEU A 174 -14.58 1.75 -31.95
C LEU A 174 -15.52 2.96 -32.08
N GLN A 175 -15.03 4.19 -31.89
CA GLN A 175 -15.83 5.40 -32.10
C GLN A 175 -16.27 5.56 -33.57
N ARG A 176 -15.42 5.20 -34.54
CA ARG A 176 -15.83 5.18 -35.96
C ARG A 176 -16.95 4.18 -36.21
N ALA A 177 -16.84 2.96 -35.67
CA ALA A 177 -17.88 1.94 -35.79
C ALA A 177 -19.19 2.34 -35.08
N ILE A 178 -19.13 3.02 -33.93
CA ILE A 178 -20.30 3.61 -33.26
C ILE A 178 -20.96 4.65 -34.18
N ASN A 179 -20.17 5.56 -34.76
CA ASN A 179 -20.69 6.58 -35.68
C ASN A 179 -21.33 5.95 -36.94
N GLU A 180 -20.73 4.90 -37.50
CA GLU A 180 -21.32 4.11 -38.61
C GLU A 180 -22.65 3.46 -38.21
N ALA A 181 -22.74 2.91 -36.99
CA ALA A 181 -23.96 2.26 -36.50
C ALA A 181 -25.10 3.26 -36.26
N TYR A 182 -24.80 4.46 -35.71
CA TYR A 182 -25.76 5.56 -35.62
C TYR A 182 -26.20 6.05 -37.01
N ALA A 183 -25.26 6.28 -37.93
CA ALA A 183 -25.58 6.74 -39.29
C ALA A 183 -26.42 5.73 -40.10
N ALA A 184 -26.33 4.44 -39.76
CA ALA A 184 -27.11 3.37 -40.36
C ALA A 184 -28.43 3.04 -39.62
N GLY A 185 -28.81 3.79 -38.60
CA GLY A 185 -30.03 3.57 -37.81
C GLY A 185 -30.02 2.27 -36.96
N LEU A 186 -28.84 1.70 -36.72
CA LEU A 186 -28.68 0.44 -35.99
C LEU A 186 -28.75 0.62 -34.48
N ILE A 187 -28.37 1.81 -33.99
CA ILE A 187 -28.42 2.25 -32.60
C ILE A 187 -28.92 3.71 -32.53
N GLY A 188 -29.26 4.18 -31.33
CA GLY A 188 -29.91 5.45 -31.08
C GLY A 188 -31.42 5.30 -30.94
N LYS A 189 -32.17 6.32 -31.37
CA LYS A 189 -33.64 6.26 -31.41
C LYS A 189 -34.12 5.21 -32.41
N ASN A 190 -35.11 4.40 -32.03
CA ASN A 190 -35.68 3.34 -32.85
C ASN A 190 -34.61 2.40 -33.46
N ALA A 191 -33.70 1.91 -32.62
CA ALA A 191 -32.57 1.07 -33.02
C ALA A 191 -33.01 -0.13 -33.88
N CYS A 192 -32.40 -0.30 -35.05
CA CYS A 192 -32.75 -1.33 -36.03
C CYS A 192 -34.24 -1.32 -36.45
N ASP A 193 -34.90 -0.16 -36.43
CA ASP A 193 -36.33 0.04 -36.67
C ASP A 193 -37.26 -0.83 -35.78
N SER A 194 -36.83 -1.18 -34.56
CA SER A 194 -37.54 -2.13 -33.71
C SER A 194 -38.50 -1.50 -32.68
N GLY A 195 -38.64 -0.17 -32.65
CA GLY A 195 -39.37 0.56 -31.61
C GLY A 195 -38.65 0.64 -30.25
N TYR A 196 -37.34 0.40 -30.21
CA TYR A 196 -36.54 0.40 -28.98
C TYR A 196 -35.43 1.46 -29.08
N ASP A 197 -35.41 2.40 -28.13
CA ASP A 197 -34.37 3.44 -28.06
C ASP A 197 -33.17 2.91 -27.26
N PHE A 198 -31.97 2.97 -27.86
CA PHE A 198 -30.74 2.47 -27.23
C PHE A 198 -29.49 3.20 -27.69
N ASP A 199 -28.90 4.02 -26.82
CA ASP A 199 -27.67 4.77 -27.11
C ASP A 199 -26.39 3.99 -26.75
N VAL A 200 -25.28 4.30 -27.43
CA VAL A 200 -23.96 3.72 -27.12
C VAL A 200 -22.91 4.83 -27.01
N TYR A 201 -22.38 5.00 -25.80
CA TYR A 201 -21.37 5.99 -25.45
C TYR A 201 -20.02 5.33 -25.21
N LEU A 202 -18.95 5.95 -25.70
CA LEU A 202 -17.57 5.54 -25.42
C LEU A 202 -16.99 6.46 -24.33
N HIS A 203 -16.47 5.86 -23.25
CA HIS A 203 -15.81 6.56 -22.16
C HIS A 203 -14.38 6.01 -22.01
N ARG A 204 -13.36 6.87 -22.04
CA ARG A 204 -11.96 6.44 -21.95
C ARG A 204 -11.42 6.66 -20.54
N GLY A 205 -10.91 5.59 -19.92
CA GLY A 205 -10.23 5.61 -18.63
C GLY A 205 -8.85 6.27 -18.68
N ALA A 206 -8.09 6.13 -17.59
CA ALA A 206 -6.83 6.85 -17.36
C ALA A 206 -5.66 5.97 -16.87
N GLY A 207 -5.65 4.68 -17.23
CA GLY A 207 -4.55 3.76 -16.96
C GLY A 207 -4.43 3.31 -15.51
N ALA A 208 -5.48 2.66 -15.00
CA ALA A 208 -5.49 2.08 -13.66
C ALA A 208 -6.27 0.75 -13.67
N TYR A 209 -5.58 -0.38 -13.48
CA TYR A 209 -6.15 -1.74 -13.51
C TYR A 209 -7.32 -1.92 -12.54
N VAL A 210 -7.31 -1.21 -11.40
CA VAL A 210 -8.41 -1.24 -10.43
C VAL A 210 -9.71 -0.64 -10.99
N CYS A 211 -9.67 0.22 -12.02
CA CYS A 211 -10.87 0.67 -12.76
C CYS A 211 -11.48 -0.44 -13.63
N GLY A 212 -10.79 -1.56 -13.84
CA GLY A 212 -11.36 -2.78 -14.40
C GLY A 212 -12.24 -3.58 -13.43
N GLU A 213 -12.32 -3.22 -12.14
CA GLU A 213 -13.28 -3.83 -11.21
C GLU A 213 -14.68 -3.22 -11.35
N GLU A 214 -15.72 -4.05 -11.28
CA GLU A 214 -17.13 -3.68 -11.52
C GLU A 214 -17.61 -2.39 -10.84
N THR A 215 -17.38 -2.17 -9.55
CA THR A 215 -17.89 -0.96 -8.87
C THR A 215 -16.91 0.20 -8.96
N SER A 216 -15.61 -0.08 -9.06
CA SER A 216 -14.56 0.91 -9.32
C SER A 216 -14.72 1.56 -10.70
N LEU A 217 -15.07 0.76 -11.72
CA LEU A 217 -15.37 1.20 -13.08
C LEU A 217 -16.52 2.20 -13.07
N ILE A 218 -17.60 1.88 -12.36
CA ILE A 218 -18.75 2.77 -12.19
C ILE A 218 -18.33 4.10 -11.53
N GLU A 219 -17.56 4.07 -10.44
CA GLU A 219 -17.06 5.29 -9.79
C GLU A 219 -16.17 6.12 -10.73
N SER A 220 -15.29 5.48 -11.52
CA SER A 220 -14.46 6.18 -12.51
C SER A 220 -15.30 6.80 -13.64
N LEU A 221 -16.37 6.13 -14.09
CA LEU A 221 -17.27 6.62 -15.14
C LEU A 221 -18.10 7.81 -14.66
N GLU A 222 -18.45 7.83 -13.37
CA GLU A 222 -19.03 8.99 -12.67
C GLU A 222 -18.04 10.16 -12.45
N GLY A 223 -16.80 10.06 -12.95
CA GLY A 223 -15.77 11.10 -12.84
C GLY A 223 -15.10 11.17 -11.46
N LYS A 224 -15.31 10.18 -10.59
CA LYS A 224 -14.66 10.07 -9.27
C LYS A 224 -13.37 9.24 -9.39
N PRO A 225 -12.51 9.21 -8.35
CA PRO A 225 -11.39 8.28 -8.31
C PRO A 225 -11.90 6.82 -8.35
N GLY A 226 -11.26 5.96 -9.15
CA GLY A 226 -11.55 4.52 -9.23
C GLY A 226 -11.29 3.78 -7.92
N LYS A 227 -12.28 3.83 -7.03
CA LYS A 227 -12.28 3.22 -5.69
C LYS A 227 -13.54 2.37 -5.55
N PRO A 228 -13.42 1.03 -5.46
CA PRO A 228 -14.57 0.13 -5.35
C PRO A 228 -15.60 0.54 -4.28
N ARG A 229 -16.88 0.37 -4.59
CA ARG A 229 -17.97 0.41 -3.62
C ARG A 229 -18.05 -0.90 -2.85
N LEU A 230 -18.37 -0.81 -1.56
CA LEU A 230 -18.77 -1.97 -0.76
C LEU A 230 -20.05 -2.58 -1.33
N LYS A 231 -20.12 -3.92 -1.33
CA LYS A 231 -21.31 -4.70 -1.71
C LYS A 231 -21.88 -5.29 -0.41
N PRO A 232 -23.17 -5.11 -0.06
CA PRO A 232 -24.21 -4.33 -0.76
C PRO A 232 -24.05 -2.80 -0.62
N PRO A 233 -24.73 -1.99 -1.46
CA PRO A 233 -25.68 -2.37 -2.51
C PRO A 233 -25.00 -2.92 -3.77
N PHE A 234 -25.71 -3.76 -4.52
CA PHE A 234 -25.22 -4.31 -5.78
C PHE A 234 -25.55 -3.39 -6.97
N PRO A 235 -24.70 -3.34 -8.02
CA PRO A 235 -24.91 -2.49 -9.20
C PRO A 235 -26.27 -2.67 -9.88
N ALA A 236 -26.80 -3.90 -9.91
CA ALA A 236 -28.09 -4.19 -10.53
C ALA A 236 -29.29 -3.47 -9.87
N ALA A 237 -29.13 -2.97 -8.64
CA ALA A 237 -30.10 -2.10 -7.97
C ALA A 237 -29.63 -0.63 -7.92
N VAL A 238 -28.36 -0.40 -7.55
CA VAL A 238 -27.76 0.95 -7.40
C VAL A 238 -26.35 0.95 -7.99
N GLY A 239 -26.27 1.15 -9.30
CA GLY A 239 -25.06 1.17 -10.10
C GLY A 239 -24.70 2.58 -10.57
N LEU A 240 -24.56 2.74 -11.88
CA LEU A 240 -24.12 3.98 -12.52
C LEU A 240 -25.14 5.10 -12.32
N PHE A 241 -24.67 6.26 -11.83
CA PHE A 241 -25.50 7.41 -11.47
C PHE A 241 -26.63 7.05 -10.46
N GLY A 242 -26.41 6.04 -9.61
CA GLY A 242 -27.41 5.54 -8.67
C GLY A 242 -28.59 4.79 -9.32
N CYS A 243 -28.46 4.45 -10.61
CA CYS A 243 -29.47 3.76 -11.40
C CYS A 243 -29.12 2.26 -11.55
N PRO A 244 -30.10 1.37 -11.84
CA PRO A 244 -29.83 -0.04 -12.09
C PRO A 244 -28.78 -0.21 -13.21
N SER A 245 -27.71 -0.98 -12.96
CA SER A 245 -26.65 -1.19 -13.95
C SER A 245 -26.01 -2.57 -13.85
N THR A 246 -25.62 -3.13 -15.00
CA THR A 246 -24.80 -4.35 -15.05
C THR A 246 -23.49 -4.09 -15.77
N VAL A 247 -22.38 -4.46 -15.12
CA VAL A 247 -21.05 -4.46 -15.74
C VAL A 247 -20.78 -5.82 -16.38
N THR A 248 -20.41 -5.83 -17.66
CA THR A 248 -20.04 -7.04 -18.39
C THR A 248 -18.83 -6.82 -19.29
N ASN A 249 -17.94 -7.81 -19.36
CA ASN A 249 -16.72 -7.75 -20.15
C ASN A 249 -17.00 -7.85 -21.67
N VAL A 250 -16.19 -7.18 -22.48
CA VAL A 250 -16.29 -7.10 -23.96
C VAL A 250 -16.60 -8.45 -24.61
N GLU A 251 -15.79 -9.49 -24.37
CA GLU A 251 -16.00 -10.82 -24.95
C GLU A 251 -17.39 -11.40 -24.58
N THR A 252 -17.87 -11.17 -23.36
CA THR A 252 -19.19 -11.67 -22.91
C THR A 252 -20.34 -11.00 -23.66
N VAL A 253 -20.19 -9.71 -23.96
CA VAL A 253 -21.18 -8.91 -24.69
C VAL A 253 -21.13 -9.25 -26.19
N ALA A 254 -19.93 -9.38 -26.77
CA ALA A 254 -19.73 -9.62 -28.20
C ALA A 254 -20.12 -11.03 -28.68
N VAL A 255 -20.13 -12.05 -27.82
CA VAL A 255 -20.65 -13.39 -28.20
C VAL A 255 -22.18 -13.47 -28.23
N ALA A 256 -22.87 -12.60 -27.49
CA ALA A 256 -24.32 -12.67 -27.30
C ALA A 256 -25.14 -12.60 -28.60
N PRO A 257 -24.83 -11.75 -29.60
CA PRO A 257 -25.53 -11.74 -30.88
C PRO A 257 -25.46 -13.07 -31.61
N THR A 258 -24.27 -13.70 -31.64
CA THR A 258 -24.06 -14.97 -32.34
C THR A 258 -24.73 -16.13 -31.60
N ILE A 259 -24.78 -16.10 -30.26
CA ILE A 259 -25.59 -17.04 -29.46
C ILE A 259 -27.08 -16.90 -29.82
N CYS A 260 -27.63 -15.68 -29.84
CA CYS A 260 -29.04 -15.46 -30.20
C CYS A 260 -29.37 -15.80 -31.66
N ARG A 261 -28.40 -15.68 -32.58
CA ARG A 261 -28.56 -16.06 -34.00
C ARG A 261 -28.49 -17.58 -34.24
N ARG A 262 -27.57 -18.28 -33.57
CA ARG A 262 -27.32 -19.73 -33.77
C ARG A 262 -28.07 -20.62 -32.78
N GLY A 263 -28.65 -20.05 -31.72
CA GLY A 263 -29.36 -20.72 -30.65
C GLY A 263 -28.45 -21.07 -29.47
N GLY A 264 -28.98 -21.01 -28.25
CA GLY A 264 -28.23 -21.33 -27.03
C GLY A 264 -27.66 -22.75 -27.05
N SER A 265 -28.39 -23.73 -27.60
CA SER A 265 -27.96 -25.13 -27.70
C SER A 265 -26.72 -25.35 -28.56
N TRP A 266 -26.49 -24.53 -29.59
CA TRP A 266 -25.25 -24.60 -30.40
C TRP A 266 -24.03 -24.20 -29.54
N PHE A 267 -24.13 -23.11 -28.78
CA PHE A 267 -23.05 -22.66 -27.91
C PHE A 267 -22.84 -23.60 -26.71
N ALA A 268 -23.94 -24.11 -26.13
CA ALA A 268 -23.91 -25.15 -25.09
C ALA A 268 -23.36 -26.50 -25.59
N GLY A 269 -23.32 -26.71 -26.91
CA GLY A 269 -22.72 -27.87 -27.56
C GLY A 269 -21.20 -27.93 -27.40
N PHE A 270 -20.53 -26.81 -27.10
CA PHE A 270 -19.08 -26.72 -26.89
C PHE A 270 -18.70 -26.77 -25.40
N GLY A 271 -17.53 -27.35 -25.12
CA GLY A 271 -16.96 -27.49 -23.77
C GLY A 271 -17.66 -28.55 -22.93
N ARG A 272 -17.18 -28.70 -21.69
CA ARG A 272 -17.80 -29.63 -20.72
C ARG A 272 -18.97 -28.97 -19.97
N GLU A 273 -19.73 -29.79 -19.25
CA GLU A 273 -20.87 -29.33 -18.46
C GLU A 273 -20.46 -28.17 -17.51
N ARG A 274 -21.36 -27.19 -17.36
CA ARG A 274 -21.15 -25.94 -16.59
C ARG A 274 -20.01 -25.05 -17.08
N ASN A 275 -19.33 -25.40 -18.17
CA ASN A 275 -18.14 -24.72 -18.68
C ASN A 275 -18.26 -24.54 -20.20
N GLN A 276 -19.47 -24.21 -20.67
CA GLN A 276 -19.78 -24.24 -22.09
C GLN A 276 -19.24 -23.07 -22.91
N GLY A 277 -19.18 -23.31 -24.22
CA GLY A 277 -18.93 -22.32 -25.27
C GLY A 277 -17.49 -22.28 -25.78
N THR A 278 -17.20 -21.23 -26.54
CA THR A 278 -15.84 -20.89 -26.97
C THR A 278 -15.22 -19.85 -26.03
N LYS A 279 -13.89 -19.70 -26.09
CA LYS A 279 -13.12 -18.72 -25.33
C LYS A 279 -12.01 -18.14 -26.18
N LEU A 280 -11.79 -16.83 -26.10
CA LEU A 280 -10.56 -16.21 -26.56
C LEU A 280 -9.45 -16.45 -25.53
N PHE A 281 -8.47 -17.25 -25.91
CA PHE A 281 -7.23 -17.49 -25.16
C PHE A 281 -6.16 -16.50 -25.60
N CYS A 282 -5.42 -15.92 -24.65
CA CYS A 282 -4.26 -15.07 -24.93
C CYS A 282 -3.00 -15.82 -24.47
N ILE A 283 -2.27 -16.48 -25.38
CA ILE A 283 -1.07 -17.23 -25.01
C ILE A 283 0.16 -16.33 -25.16
N SER A 284 0.89 -16.15 -24.07
CA SER A 284 2.01 -15.23 -23.94
C SER A 284 3.17 -15.86 -23.15
N GLY A 285 4.32 -15.17 -23.09
CA GLY A 285 5.52 -15.67 -22.42
C GLY A 285 6.36 -16.59 -23.32
N HIS A 286 6.89 -17.66 -22.74
CA HIS A 286 7.93 -18.50 -23.36
C HIS A 286 7.36 -19.64 -24.25
N VAL A 287 6.53 -19.27 -25.22
CA VAL A 287 6.10 -20.14 -26.34
C VAL A 287 6.77 -19.72 -27.65
N ASN A 288 6.78 -20.60 -28.65
CA ASN A 288 7.42 -20.31 -29.94
C ASN A 288 6.68 -19.23 -30.74
N ASN A 289 5.34 -19.24 -30.74
CA ASN A 289 4.51 -18.24 -31.43
C ASN A 289 3.40 -17.73 -30.49
N PRO A 290 3.66 -16.69 -29.67
CA PRO A 290 2.64 -16.06 -28.84
C PRO A 290 1.47 -15.52 -29.67
N CYS A 291 0.24 -15.87 -29.31
CA CYS A 291 -0.94 -15.53 -30.11
C CYS A 291 -2.22 -15.41 -29.27
N THR A 292 -3.20 -14.70 -29.82
CA THR A 292 -4.59 -14.71 -29.33
C THR A 292 -5.42 -15.55 -30.27
N VAL A 293 -6.16 -16.52 -29.73
CA VAL A 293 -6.93 -17.49 -30.52
C VAL A 293 -8.25 -17.84 -29.83
N GLU A 294 -9.32 -17.95 -30.62
CA GLU A 294 -10.57 -18.53 -30.14
C GLU A 294 -10.46 -20.07 -30.18
N GLU A 295 -10.89 -20.78 -29.15
CA GLU A 295 -10.91 -22.25 -29.17
C GLU A 295 -12.04 -22.76 -28.26
N GLU A 296 -12.35 -24.05 -28.34
CA GLU A 296 -13.35 -24.67 -27.46
C GLU A 296 -12.94 -24.52 -25.98
N MET A 297 -13.89 -24.20 -25.10
CA MET A 297 -13.67 -24.34 -23.66
C MET A 297 -13.32 -25.80 -23.32
N SER A 298 -12.59 -26.00 -22.21
CA SER A 298 -12.15 -27.32 -21.75
C SER A 298 -11.10 -28.02 -22.64
N ILE A 299 -10.56 -27.36 -23.67
CA ILE A 299 -9.38 -27.86 -24.39
C ILE A 299 -8.21 -28.16 -23.40
N PRO A 300 -7.44 -29.24 -23.56
CA PRO A 300 -6.22 -29.47 -22.78
C PRO A 300 -5.21 -28.33 -22.98
N LEU A 301 -4.62 -27.83 -21.89
CA LEU A 301 -3.62 -26.75 -21.89
C LEU A 301 -2.43 -27.08 -22.82
N ARG A 302 -1.99 -28.34 -22.81
CA ARG A 302 -0.95 -28.83 -23.71
C ARG A 302 -1.35 -28.77 -25.18
N GLU A 303 -2.54 -29.25 -25.53
CA GLU A 303 -3.03 -29.18 -26.92
C GLU A 303 -3.13 -27.71 -27.38
N LEU A 304 -3.68 -26.82 -26.55
CA LEU A 304 -3.77 -25.39 -26.83
C LEU A 304 -2.40 -24.78 -27.21
N ILE A 305 -1.36 -25.05 -26.40
CA ILE A 305 -0.01 -24.52 -26.62
C ILE A 305 0.68 -25.18 -27.82
N ASP A 306 0.66 -26.52 -27.90
CA ASP A 306 1.36 -27.26 -28.96
C ASP A 306 0.76 -26.96 -30.34
N LYS A 307 -0.58 -26.86 -30.44
CA LYS A 307 -1.32 -26.64 -31.70
C LYS A 307 -1.28 -25.19 -32.19
N HIS A 308 -1.54 -24.20 -31.32
CA HIS A 308 -1.73 -22.81 -31.75
C HIS A 308 -0.49 -21.93 -31.59
N CYS A 309 0.43 -22.30 -30.70
CA CYS A 309 1.67 -21.56 -30.48
C CYS A 309 2.91 -22.31 -31.01
N GLY A 310 2.74 -23.54 -31.50
CA GLY A 310 3.85 -24.40 -31.92
C GLY A 310 4.70 -24.88 -30.74
N GLY A 311 4.12 -24.96 -29.54
CA GLY A 311 4.77 -25.49 -28.34
C GLY A 311 5.51 -24.46 -27.47
N VAL A 312 5.94 -24.94 -26.31
CA VAL A 312 6.83 -24.23 -25.38
C VAL A 312 8.21 -24.05 -26.02
N ARG A 313 8.88 -22.92 -25.73
CA ARG A 313 10.24 -22.67 -26.23
C ARG A 313 11.20 -23.75 -25.73
N GLY A 314 11.84 -24.48 -26.64
CA GLY A 314 12.71 -25.62 -26.30
C GLY A 314 11.95 -26.93 -26.03
N GLY A 315 10.65 -27.01 -26.33
CA GLY A 315 9.82 -28.21 -26.15
C GLY A 315 9.13 -28.27 -24.79
N TRP A 316 8.13 -29.15 -24.68
CA TRP A 316 7.27 -29.26 -23.49
C TRP A 316 8.04 -29.62 -22.21
N ASP A 317 9.12 -30.39 -22.31
CA ASP A 317 9.97 -30.72 -21.16
C ASP A 317 10.84 -29.54 -20.67
N ASN A 318 10.93 -28.45 -21.44
CA ASN A 318 11.52 -27.19 -20.99
C ASN A 318 10.51 -26.31 -20.22
N LEU A 319 9.25 -26.72 -20.08
CA LEU A 319 8.25 -26.01 -19.27
C LEU A 319 8.65 -26.03 -17.78
N LEU A 320 8.60 -24.86 -17.13
CA LEU A 320 8.70 -24.72 -15.69
C LEU A 320 7.29 -24.63 -15.09
N ALA A 321 6.50 -23.67 -15.57
CA ALA A 321 5.19 -23.34 -15.01
C ALA A 321 4.30 -22.57 -16.00
N VAL A 322 3.01 -22.45 -15.69
CA VAL A 322 2.04 -21.64 -16.44
C VAL A 322 1.14 -20.88 -15.46
N ILE A 323 0.88 -19.60 -15.71
CA ILE A 323 -0.24 -18.88 -15.08
C ILE A 323 -1.42 -18.95 -16.08
N PRO A 324 -2.48 -19.71 -15.80
CA PRO A 324 -3.45 -20.10 -16.83
C PRO A 324 -4.54 -19.05 -17.13
N GLY A 325 -4.79 -18.11 -16.22
CA GLY A 325 -5.96 -17.24 -16.28
C GLY A 325 -5.71 -15.73 -16.21
N GLY A 326 -4.50 -15.28 -16.50
CA GLY A 326 -4.02 -13.93 -16.22
C GLY A 326 -3.32 -13.86 -14.88
N SER A 327 -2.55 -12.80 -14.66
CA SER A 327 -1.70 -12.65 -13.47
C SER A 327 -2.42 -12.70 -12.14
N SER A 328 -3.75 -12.53 -12.11
CA SER A 328 -4.58 -12.68 -10.91
C SER A 328 -4.77 -14.12 -10.45
N THR A 329 -4.22 -15.12 -11.15
CA THR A 329 -4.43 -16.56 -10.86
C THR A 329 -3.16 -17.25 -10.33
N PRO A 330 -3.28 -18.26 -9.45
CA PRO A 330 -2.14 -19.06 -9.00
C PRO A 330 -1.39 -19.75 -10.14
N VAL A 331 -0.06 -19.75 -10.07
CA VAL A 331 0.79 -20.46 -11.02
C VAL A 331 0.67 -21.99 -10.86
N LEU A 332 0.61 -22.71 -11.97
CA LEU A 332 0.62 -24.17 -12.04
C LEU A 332 2.01 -24.69 -12.48
N PRO A 333 2.59 -25.70 -11.80
CA PRO A 333 3.85 -26.33 -12.21
C PRO A 333 3.61 -27.34 -13.35
N LYS A 334 4.66 -27.65 -14.14
CA LYS A 334 4.57 -28.56 -15.30
C LYS A 334 3.72 -29.82 -15.06
N HIS A 335 3.93 -30.52 -13.93
CA HIS A 335 3.25 -31.80 -13.65
C HIS A 335 1.73 -31.68 -13.48
N VAL A 336 1.20 -30.50 -13.15
CA VAL A 336 -0.25 -30.25 -13.18
C VAL A 336 -0.68 -29.86 -14.59
N CYS A 337 0.13 -29.06 -15.29
CA CYS A 337 -0.13 -28.62 -16.67
C CYS A 337 -0.19 -29.77 -17.70
N ASP A 338 0.43 -30.92 -17.41
CA ASP A 338 0.47 -32.09 -18.30
C ASP A 338 -0.94 -32.61 -18.69
N ASP A 339 -1.89 -32.64 -17.74
CA ASP A 339 -3.27 -33.12 -17.92
C ASP A 339 -4.35 -32.01 -17.72
N GLN A 340 -3.95 -30.75 -17.57
CA GLN A 340 -4.87 -29.67 -17.20
C GLN A 340 -5.84 -29.30 -18.33
N LEU A 341 -7.15 -29.27 -18.04
CA LEU A 341 -8.17 -28.69 -18.94
C LEU A 341 -8.33 -27.18 -18.71
N MET A 342 -8.51 -26.44 -19.80
CA MET A 342 -8.70 -24.99 -19.80
C MET A 342 -10.18 -24.62 -19.65
N ASP A 343 -10.69 -24.80 -18.43
CA ASP A 343 -11.99 -24.29 -18.01
C ASP A 343 -12.02 -23.81 -16.55
N PHE A 344 -13.11 -23.14 -16.16
CA PHE A 344 -13.22 -22.47 -14.86
C PHE A 344 -13.15 -23.46 -13.69
N ASP A 345 -13.87 -24.57 -13.80
CA ASP A 345 -14.03 -25.48 -12.69
C ASP A 345 -12.77 -26.39 -12.57
N ALA A 346 -12.14 -26.80 -13.69
CA ALA A 346 -10.96 -27.67 -13.68
C ALA A 346 -9.72 -26.96 -13.14
N LEU A 347 -9.57 -25.68 -13.48
CA LEU A 347 -8.48 -24.86 -12.95
C LEU A 347 -8.70 -24.54 -11.47
N LYS A 348 -9.96 -24.38 -11.03
CA LYS A 348 -10.31 -24.23 -9.61
C LYS A 348 -9.99 -25.48 -8.80
N ASP A 349 -10.32 -26.67 -9.33
CA ASP A 349 -10.03 -27.95 -8.69
C ASP A 349 -8.50 -28.15 -8.52
N SER A 350 -7.71 -27.72 -9.51
CA SER A 350 -6.24 -27.64 -9.45
C SER A 350 -5.69 -26.47 -8.60
N GLN A 351 -6.52 -25.86 -7.75
CA GLN A 351 -6.18 -24.71 -6.88
C GLN A 351 -5.59 -23.49 -7.61
N SER A 352 -6.06 -23.24 -8.84
CA SER A 352 -5.81 -22.05 -9.67
C SER A 352 -7.16 -21.47 -10.18
N GLY A 353 -7.19 -20.84 -11.35
CA GLY A 353 -8.42 -20.34 -11.97
C GLY A 353 -8.25 -19.98 -13.45
N LEU A 354 -9.34 -19.99 -14.22
CA LEU A 354 -9.32 -19.61 -15.64
C LEU A 354 -9.24 -18.09 -15.87
N GLY A 355 -9.71 -17.27 -14.93
CA GLY A 355 -9.67 -15.82 -15.01
C GLY A 355 -10.13 -15.26 -16.38
N THR A 356 -9.26 -14.50 -17.06
CA THR A 356 -9.50 -13.97 -18.42
C THR A 356 -9.13 -14.95 -19.55
N ALA A 357 -8.58 -16.11 -19.22
CA ALA A 357 -7.89 -17.07 -20.09
C ALA A 357 -6.61 -16.51 -20.77
N ALA A 358 -5.91 -15.62 -20.07
CA ALA A 358 -4.55 -15.20 -20.41
C ALA A 358 -3.53 -16.21 -19.90
N VAL A 359 -3.03 -17.06 -20.80
CA VAL A 359 -2.08 -18.12 -20.52
C VAL A 359 -0.66 -17.56 -20.60
N ILE A 360 -0.03 -17.32 -19.45
CA ILE A 360 1.37 -16.86 -19.37
C ILE A 360 2.27 -18.08 -19.14
N VAL A 361 3.00 -18.48 -20.18
CA VAL A 361 3.87 -19.66 -20.17
C VAL A 361 5.28 -19.30 -19.71
N MET A 362 5.85 -20.09 -18.82
CA MET A 362 7.19 -19.90 -18.26
C MET A 362 8.04 -21.15 -18.45
N ASP A 363 9.11 -21.05 -19.24
CA ASP A 363 10.12 -22.10 -19.41
C ASP A 363 11.18 -22.09 -18.28
N LYS A 364 12.01 -23.14 -18.21
CA LYS A 364 13.06 -23.31 -17.18
C LYS A 364 14.18 -22.27 -17.22
N SER A 365 14.23 -21.41 -18.24
CA SER A 365 15.19 -20.30 -18.27
C SER A 365 14.78 -19.11 -17.39
N THR A 366 13.52 -19.08 -16.96
CA THR A 366 12.97 -17.93 -16.22
C THR A 366 13.20 -18.03 -14.72
N ASP A 367 13.41 -16.87 -14.09
CA ASP A 367 13.34 -16.72 -12.65
C ASP A 367 11.88 -16.53 -12.23
N ILE A 368 11.24 -17.61 -11.78
CA ILE A 368 9.84 -17.59 -11.35
C ILE A 368 9.61 -16.71 -10.10
N VAL A 369 10.58 -16.66 -9.17
CA VAL A 369 10.49 -15.82 -7.96
C VAL A 369 10.50 -14.34 -8.36
N ARG A 370 11.36 -13.96 -9.32
CA ARG A 370 11.40 -12.62 -9.90
C ARG A 370 10.17 -12.29 -10.74
N ALA A 371 9.63 -13.26 -11.49
CA ALA A 371 8.39 -13.07 -12.25
C ALA A 371 7.22 -12.73 -11.31
N ILE A 372 7.04 -13.49 -10.24
CA ILE A 372 6.00 -13.23 -9.23
C ILE A 372 6.30 -11.95 -8.43
N SER A 373 7.57 -11.67 -8.10
CA SER A 373 8.01 -10.38 -7.51
C SER A 373 7.59 -9.18 -8.38
N ARG A 374 7.68 -9.30 -9.71
CA ARG A 374 7.22 -8.27 -10.66
C ARG A 374 5.69 -8.13 -10.70
N LEU A 375 4.93 -9.21 -10.47
CA LEU A 375 3.48 -9.16 -10.29
C LEU A 375 3.10 -8.50 -8.95
N SER A 376 3.79 -8.80 -7.86
CA SER A 376 3.57 -8.12 -6.57
C SER A 376 3.82 -6.61 -6.68
N HIS A 377 4.84 -6.19 -7.44
CA HIS A 377 5.06 -4.77 -7.77
C HIS A 377 3.91 -4.17 -8.60
N PHE A 378 3.37 -4.92 -9.58
CA PHE A 378 2.21 -4.49 -10.36
C PHE A 378 1.01 -4.24 -9.45
N TYR A 379 0.58 -5.21 -8.64
CA TYR A 379 -0.56 -5.02 -7.75
C TYR A 379 -0.37 -3.93 -6.69
N ARG A 380 0.85 -3.74 -6.19
CA ARG A 380 1.18 -2.60 -5.32
C ARG A 380 1.05 -1.26 -6.03
N HIS A 381 1.33 -1.20 -7.34
CA HIS A 381 1.19 0.02 -8.14
C HIS A 381 -0.28 0.32 -8.45
N GLU A 382 -1.04 -0.71 -8.81
CA GLU A 382 -2.45 -0.63 -9.24
C GLU A 382 -3.47 -0.58 -8.10
N SER A 383 -3.03 -0.78 -6.85
CA SER A 383 -3.90 -0.70 -5.66
C SER A 383 -4.44 0.72 -5.46
N CYS A 384 -5.77 0.89 -5.53
CA CYS A 384 -6.46 2.18 -5.28
C CYS A 384 -6.25 2.77 -3.86
N GLY A 385 -5.62 2.01 -2.94
CA GLY A 385 -5.28 2.44 -1.59
C GLY A 385 -6.45 2.58 -0.62
N GLN A 386 -7.67 2.18 -0.99
CA GLN A 386 -8.88 2.39 -0.18
C GLN A 386 -8.90 1.52 1.09
N CYS A 387 -8.78 0.19 0.96
CA CYS A 387 -8.81 -0.73 2.11
C CYS A 387 -7.39 -1.03 2.64
N THR A 388 -7.24 -1.03 3.96
CA THR A 388 -5.94 -1.22 4.63
C THR A 388 -5.25 -2.54 4.30
N PRO A 389 -5.93 -3.71 4.29
CA PRO A 389 -5.27 -4.98 3.94
C PRO A 389 -4.66 -4.95 2.54
N CYS A 390 -5.35 -4.35 1.56
CA CYS A 390 -4.81 -4.18 0.21
C CYS A 390 -3.68 -3.14 0.16
N ARG A 391 -3.89 -1.94 0.75
CA ARG A 391 -2.95 -0.82 0.66
C ARG A 391 -1.60 -1.15 1.30
N GLU A 392 -1.61 -1.64 2.54
CA GLU A 392 -0.36 -1.94 3.24
C GLU A 392 0.14 -3.36 2.96
N GLY A 393 -0.76 -4.34 2.76
CA GLY A 393 -0.40 -5.72 2.45
C GLY A 393 0.28 -5.88 1.09
N SER A 394 -0.18 -5.18 0.04
CA SER A 394 0.49 -5.22 -1.28
C SER A 394 1.92 -4.64 -1.22
N LYS A 395 2.11 -3.55 -0.47
CA LYS A 395 3.42 -2.94 -0.20
C LYS A 395 4.33 -3.85 0.65
N TRP A 396 3.79 -4.53 1.65
CA TRP A 396 4.57 -5.44 2.50
C TRP A 396 4.97 -6.71 1.73
N THR A 397 4.03 -7.32 1.02
CA THR A 397 4.30 -8.48 0.13
C THR A 397 5.31 -8.14 -0.96
N GLU A 398 5.24 -6.97 -1.61
CA GLU A 398 6.27 -6.49 -2.55
C GLU A 398 7.66 -6.42 -1.89
N GLN A 399 7.75 -5.86 -0.69
CA GLN A 399 9.02 -5.77 0.05
C GLN A 399 9.57 -7.14 0.47
N MET A 400 8.70 -8.10 0.77
CA MET A 400 9.08 -9.49 1.06
C MET A 400 9.56 -10.20 -0.20
N MET A 401 8.80 -10.11 -1.30
CA MET A 401 9.18 -10.71 -2.58
C MET A 401 10.51 -10.18 -3.11
N LYS A 402 10.80 -8.88 -2.95
CA LYS A 402 12.12 -8.30 -3.25
C LYS A 402 13.27 -8.83 -2.38
N ARG A 403 12.99 -9.39 -1.19
CA ARG A 403 13.98 -10.12 -0.38
C ARG A 403 14.14 -11.56 -0.87
N PHE A 404 13.03 -12.26 -1.16
CA PHE A 404 13.05 -13.62 -1.72
C PHE A 404 13.78 -13.68 -3.07
N GLU A 405 13.54 -12.72 -3.95
CA GLU A 405 14.24 -12.57 -5.24
C GLU A 405 15.78 -12.57 -5.07
N LYS A 406 16.27 -11.98 -3.97
CA LYS A 406 17.69 -11.86 -3.61
C LYS A 406 18.21 -12.92 -2.63
N GLY A 407 17.36 -13.83 -2.15
CA GLY A 407 17.70 -14.75 -1.05
C GLY A 407 17.86 -14.08 0.34
N GLN A 408 17.58 -12.78 0.48
CA GLN A 408 17.72 -12.01 1.74
C GLN A 408 16.59 -12.26 2.75
N ALA A 409 15.73 -13.26 2.52
CA ALA A 409 14.68 -13.64 3.44
C ALA A 409 15.20 -14.67 4.47
N ARG A 410 14.34 -15.05 5.42
CA ARG A 410 14.56 -16.19 6.31
C ARG A 410 13.47 -17.23 6.04
N GLU A 411 13.70 -18.50 6.34
CA GLU A 411 12.74 -19.58 6.07
C GLU A 411 11.36 -19.30 6.71
N ARG A 412 11.32 -18.83 7.97
CA ARG A 412 10.08 -18.38 8.63
C ARG A 412 9.32 -17.28 7.89
N GLU A 413 9.99 -16.47 7.07
CA GLU A 413 9.32 -15.43 6.29
C GLU A 413 8.49 -16.02 5.14
N ILE A 414 8.69 -17.28 4.74
CA ILE A 414 7.85 -17.99 3.75
C ILE A 414 6.46 -18.21 4.35
N ASP A 415 6.40 -18.78 5.55
CA ASP A 415 5.14 -19.02 6.26
C ASP A 415 4.46 -17.71 6.68
N MET A 416 5.25 -16.69 7.07
CA MET A 416 4.73 -15.34 7.32
C MET A 416 4.14 -14.67 6.06
N LEU A 417 4.71 -14.91 4.88
CA LEU A 417 4.16 -14.43 3.61
C LEU A 417 2.87 -15.18 3.25
N GLN A 418 2.82 -16.49 3.50
CA GLN A 418 1.63 -17.31 3.34
C GLN A 418 0.51 -16.91 4.32
N GLU A 419 0.83 -16.48 5.53
CA GLU A 419 -0.12 -15.94 6.49
C GLU A 419 -0.63 -14.55 6.04
N LEU A 420 0.28 -13.64 5.70
CA LEU A 420 -0.05 -12.28 5.24
C LEU A 420 -0.97 -12.29 4.01
N THR A 421 -0.72 -13.17 3.04
CA THR A 421 -1.60 -13.32 1.86
C THR A 421 -3.00 -13.80 2.24
N LYS A 422 -3.15 -14.68 3.24
CA LYS A 422 -4.46 -15.10 3.78
C LYS A 422 -5.15 -14.04 4.63
N GLN A 423 -4.39 -13.15 5.28
CA GLN A 423 -4.95 -12.00 6.00
C GLN A 423 -5.47 -10.90 5.06
N VAL A 424 -4.98 -10.86 3.81
CA VAL A 424 -5.52 -9.98 2.75
C VAL A 424 -6.76 -10.61 2.11
N GLU A 425 -6.68 -11.88 1.73
CA GLU A 425 -7.75 -12.65 1.11
C GLU A 425 -9.03 -12.61 1.97
N GLY A 426 -10.19 -12.37 1.34
CA GLY A 426 -11.48 -12.21 2.03
C GLY A 426 -11.66 -10.94 2.88
N HIS A 427 -10.61 -10.12 3.08
CA HIS A 427 -10.65 -8.92 3.94
C HIS A 427 -10.54 -7.60 3.14
N THR A 428 -10.58 -7.66 1.81
CA THR A 428 -10.55 -6.49 0.91
C THR A 428 -11.91 -6.16 0.33
N ILE A 429 -12.17 -4.87 0.03
CA ILE A 429 -13.45 -4.40 -0.54
C ILE A 429 -13.73 -5.02 -1.92
N CYS A 430 -12.68 -5.39 -2.66
CA CYS A 430 -12.77 -6.03 -3.96
C CYS A 430 -11.72 -7.14 -4.12
N ALA A 431 -11.87 -7.91 -5.19
CA ALA A 431 -11.01 -9.04 -5.56
C ALA A 431 -9.56 -8.67 -5.94
N LEU A 432 -9.17 -7.39 -5.93
CA LEU A 432 -7.76 -7.02 -6.14
C LEU A 432 -6.85 -7.59 -5.02
N GLY A 433 -7.37 -7.74 -3.80
CA GLY A 433 -6.66 -8.40 -2.69
C GLY A 433 -6.34 -9.87 -2.97
N GLU A 434 -7.35 -10.61 -3.43
CA GLU A 434 -7.23 -12.00 -3.91
C GLU A 434 -6.24 -12.09 -5.07
N ALA A 435 -6.40 -11.22 -6.08
CA ALA A 435 -5.56 -11.17 -7.27
C ALA A 435 -4.05 -11.00 -6.99
N PHE A 436 -3.66 -10.30 -5.92
CA PHE A 436 -2.24 -10.19 -5.56
C PHE A 436 -1.77 -11.24 -4.55
N ALA A 437 -2.69 -11.79 -3.75
CA ALA A 437 -2.40 -12.89 -2.83
C ALA A 437 -2.14 -14.19 -3.59
N TRP A 438 -3.03 -14.56 -4.51
CA TRP A 438 -3.05 -15.85 -5.21
C TRP A 438 -1.77 -16.21 -5.99
N PRO A 439 -1.08 -15.30 -6.71
CA PRO A 439 0.18 -15.60 -7.39
C PRO A 439 1.31 -15.94 -6.41
N ILE A 440 1.33 -15.27 -5.26
CA ILE A 440 2.28 -15.52 -4.18
C ILE A 440 1.96 -16.86 -3.50
N GLN A 441 0.68 -17.14 -3.22
CA GLN A 441 0.25 -18.43 -2.67
C GLN A 441 0.59 -19.60 -3.61
N GLY A 442 0.39 -19.44 -4.93
CA GLY A 442 0.78 -20.43 -5.94
C GLY A 442 2.30 -20.64 -5.99
N LEU A 443 3.09 -19.57 -5.91
CA LEU A 443 4.55 -19.65 -5.82
C LEU A 443 4.97 -20.43 -4.57
N ILE A 444 4.43 -20.11 -3.39
CA ILE A 444 4.78 -20.81 -2.15
C ILE A 444 4.34 -22.29 -2.24
N ARG A 445 3.14 -22.58 -2.72
CA ARG A 445 2.61 -23.95 -2.79
C ARG A 445 3.46 -24.87 -3.69
N HIS A 446 3.91 -24.37 -4.85
CA HIS A 446 4.56 -25.21 -5.87
C HIS A 446 6.07 -25.02 -5.97
N PHE A 447 6.61 -23.89 -5.49
CA PHE A 447 8.03 -23.50 -5.62
C PHE A 447 8.67 -23.07 -4.29
N ARG A 448 8.11 -23.48 -3.14
CA ARG A 448 8.79 -23.36 -1.82
C ARG A 448 10.24 -23.87 -1.82
N PRO A 449 10.60 -25.01 -2.44
CA PRO A 449 11.99 -25.47 -2.51
C PRO A 449 12.93 -24.47 -3.21
N GLU A 450 12.45 -23.73 -4.21
CA GLU A 450 13.23 -22.68 -4.89
C GLU A 450 13.43 -21.44 -3.99
N LEU A 451 12.44 -21.10 -3.16
CA LEU A 451 12.58 -20.04 -2.15
C LEU A 451 13.59 -20.41 -1.05
N GLU A 452 13.52 -21.65 -0.56
CA GLU A 452 14.42 -22.19 0.47
C GLU A 452 15.86 -22.31 -0.08
N ALA A 453 16.04 -22.84 -1.29
CA ALA A 453 17.35 -22.93 -1.95
C ALA A 453 18.02 -21.55 -2.13
N ARG A 454 17.25 -20.50 -2.43
CA ARG A 454 17.78 -19.11 -2.52
C ARG A 454 18.23 -18.56 -1.18
N ILE A 455 17.48 -18.82 -0.11
CA ILE A 455 17.84 -18.39 1.25
C ILE A 455 19.13 -19.11 1.69
N GLN A 456 19.21 -20.42 1.46
CA GLN A 456 20.39 -21.22 1.79
C GLN A 456 21.62 -20.78 0.98
N LYS A 457 21.47 -20.57 -0.32
CA LYS A 457 22.53 -20.02 -1.18
C LYS A 457 23.03 -18.65 -0.71
N PHE A 458 22.12 -17.72 -0.39
CA PHE A 458 22.49 -16.41 0.12
C PHE A 458 23.27 -16.52 1.45
N SER A 459 22.82 -17.39 2.36
CA SER A 459 23.47 -17.67 3.65
C SER A 459 24.88 -18.22 3.47
N GLN A 460 25.08 -19.17 2.53
CA GLN A 460 26.40 -19.71 2.17
C GLN A 460 27.34 -18.64 1.59
N GLU A 461 26.87 -17.87 0.61
CA GLU A 461 27.65 -16.79 -0.03
C GLU A 461 28.04 -15.68 0.95
N HIS A 462 27.20 -15.41 1.94
CA HIS A 462 27.39 -14.31 2.89
C HIS A 462 27.94 -14.74 4.24
N GLY A 463 28.16 -16.03 4.52
CA GLY A 463 28.72 -16.52 5.79
C GLY A 463 27.74 -16.58 6.97
N GLY A 464 26.42 -16.55 6.70
CA GLY A 464 25.38 -16.67 7.74
C GLY A 464 24.02 -16.12 7.33
N GLU A 465 22.98 -16.51 8.08
CA GLU A 465 21.59 -16.16 7.80
C GLU A 465 21.33 -14.64 7.79
N ALA A 466 20.43 -14.20 6.90
CA ALA A 466 19.95 -12.83 6.89
C ALA A 466 19.16 -12.52 8.19
N LEU A 467 19.39 -11.34 8.77
CA LEU A 467 18.62 -10.83 9.89
C LEU A 467 17.29 -10.23 9.42
N ALA A 468 16.34 -10.12 10.35
CA ALA A 468 14.99 -9.61 10.11
C ALA A 468 14.98 -8.30 9.30
N GLY A 469 14.26 -8.29 8.17
CA GLY A 469 14.22 -7.15 7.25
C GLY A 469 15.26 -7.20 6.11
N GLY A 470 16.05 -8.27 6.00
CA GLY A 470 17.00 -8.47 4.90
C GLY A 470 18.37 -7.85 5.11
N TRP A 471 18.78 -7.69 6.37
CA TRP A 471 20.14 -7.25 6.71
C TRP A 471 21.10 -8.45 6.70
N ASN A 472 22.34 -8.26 6.25
CA ASN A 472 23.36 -9.31 6.31
C ASN A 472 23.61 -9.75 7.77
N HIS A 473 24.02 -11.00 7.99
CA HIS A 473 24.30 -11.56 9.32
C HIS A 473 25.20 -10.64 10.20
N ASN A 474 26.27 -10.09 9.62
CA ASN A 474 27.20 -9.16 10.27
C ASN A 474 26.69 -7.71 10.44
N ALA A 475 25.46 -7.36 10.07
CA ALA A 475 24.97 -5.98 10.15
C ALA A 475 24.92 -5.42 11.59
N ARG A 476 24.80 -6.29 12.61
CA ARG A 476 24.94 -5.90 14.02
C ARG A 476 26.38 -5.49 14.35
N VAL A 477 27.36 -6.33 13.98
CA VAL A 477 28.80 -6.08 14.19
C VAL A 477 29.28 -4.84 13.43
N GLN A 478 28.67 -4.55 12.27
CA GLN A 478 28.97 -3.35 11.47
C GLN A 478 28.28 -2.06 11.97
N GLY A 479 27.62 -2.08 13.14
CA GLY A 479 26.91 -0.91 13.69
C GLY A 479 25.73 -0.41 12.86
N LYS A 480 25.31 -1.15 11.82
CA LYS A 480 24.24 -0.75 10.88
C LYS A 480 22.83 -0.89 11.48
N LEU A 481 22.70 -1.70 12.52
CA LEU A 481 21.47 -1.88 13.29
C LEU A 481 21.61 -1.12 14.61
N VAL A 482 20.58 -0.33 14.96
CA VAL A 482 20.52 0.31 16.28
C VAL A 482 20.43 -0.78 17.34
N VAL A 483 21.47 -0.91 18.16
CA VAL A 483 21.44 -1.79 19.34
C VAL A 483 20.44 -1.19 20.33
N MET A 484 19.28 -1.83 20.47
CA MET A 484 18.32 -1.44 21.51
C MET A 484 18.93 -1.80 22.87
N VAL A 485 19.25 -0.78 23.65
CA VAL A 485 19.60 -0.93 25.07
C VAL A 485 18.33 -1.38 25.80
N GLY A 486 18.43 -2.41 26.63
CA GLY A 486 17.30 -2.89 27.40
C GLY A 486 16.87 -1.86 28.45
N THR A 487 15.56 -1.71 28.68
CA THR A 487 15.02 -0.75 29.66
C THR A 487 15.65 -0.91 31.05
N TYR A 488 15.95 -2.15 31.45
CA TYR A 488 16.66 -2.46 32.69
C TYR A 488 18.10 -1.92 32.68
N GLU A 489 18.86 -2.14 31.63
CA GLU A 489 20.25 -1.65 31.50
C GLU A 489 20.30 -0.12 31.53
N HIS A 490 19.34 0.53 30.86
CA HIS A 490 19.16 1.97 30.86
C HIS A 490 18.84 2.48 32.28
N PHE A 491 17.92 1.82 32.97
CA PHE A 491 17.58 2.16 34.36
C PHE A 491 18.77 1.98 35.31
N VAL A 492 19.52 0.88 35.21
CA VAL A 492 20.72 0.63 36.01
C VAL A 492 21.76 1.70 35.76
N ALA A 493 22.08 2.01 34.50
CA ALA A 493 23.04 3.05 34.17
C ALA A 493 22.63 4.43 34.71
N PHE A 494 21.33 4.76 34.64
CA PHE A 494 20.79 6.00 35.22
C PHE A 494 20.87 5.99 36.76
N GLY A 495 20.60 4.85 37.39
CA GLY A 495 20.76 4.62 38.83
C GLY A 495 22.21 4.51 39.31
N THR A 496 23.20 4.48 38.40
CA THR A 496 24.64 4.58 38.72
C THR A 496 25.25 5.94 38.36
N ASP A 497 24.58 6.76 37.56
CA ASP A 497 24.99 8.13 37.25
C ASP A 497 24.73 9.03 38.47
N LEU A 498 25.76 9.71 38.98
CA LEU A 498 25.64 10.57 40.18
C LEU A 498 24.59 11.70 40.03
N VAL A 499 24.30 12.13 38.80
CA VAL A 499 23.22 13.09 38.52
C VAL A 499 21.87 12.38 38.50
N GLY A 500 21.80 11.16 37.95
CA GLY A 500 20.59 10.33 37.97
C GLY A 500 20.14 9.99 39.39
N ILE A 501 21.06 9.53 40.25
CA ILE A 501 20.79 9.25 41.68
C ILE A 501 20.32 10.51 42.41
N GLU A 502 20.98 11.66 42.20
CA GLU A 502 20.57 12.93 42.80
C GLU A 502 19.13 13.31 42.40
N ARG A 503 18.76 13.11 41.13
CA ARG A 503 17.38 13.37 40.66
C ARG A 503 16.37 12.37 41.23
N ILE A 504 16.72 11.10 41.38
CA ILE A 504 15.88 10.11 42.07
C ILE A 504 15.59 10.57 43.50
N LEU A 505 16.62 10.96 44.26
CA LEU A 505 16.45 11.44 45.64
C LEU A 505 15.70 12.78 45.73
N ARG A 506 15.97 13.73 44.82
CA ARG A 506 15.21 14.99 44.71
C ARG A 506 13.71 14.71 44.47
N GLY A 507 13.40 13.71 43.66
CA GLY A 507 12.03 13.26 43.39
C GLY A 507 11.36 12.67 44.62
N PHE A 508 12.01 11.74 45.32
CA PHE A 508 11.50 11.17 46.57
C PHE A 508 11.30 12.24 47.66
N GLN A 509 12.24 13.19 47.81
CA GLN A 509 12.07 14.32 48.72
C GLN A 509 10.84 15.17 48.37
N ALA A 510 10.64 15.48 47.08
CA ALA A 510 9.48 16.24 46.63
C ALA A 510 8.15 15.50 46.91
N ILE A 511 8.13 14.18 46.69
CA ILE A 511 6.99 13.31 47.00
C ILE A 511 6.71 13.32 48.52
N CYS A 512 7.71 13.15 49.37
CA CYS A 512 7.54 13.22 50.83
C CYS A 512 6.93 14.56 51.27
N SER A 513 7.44 15.69 50.75
CA SER A 513 6.90 17.01 51.08
C SER A 513 5.48 17.23 50.53
N LEU A 514 5.18 16.76 49.32
CA LEU A 514 3.82 16.80 48.74
C LEU A 514 2.82 15.99 49.57
N LEU A 515 3.18 14.78 50.01
CA LEU A 515 2.30 13.92 50.82
C LEU A 515 2.07 14.49 52.23
N VAL A 516 3.04 15.21 52.79
CA VAL A 516 2.88 15.96 54.06
C VAL A 516 1.91 17.14 53.90
N TRP A 517 1.88 17.79 52.73
CA TRP A 517 1.10 19.01 52.51
C TRP A 517 -0.29 18.74 51.90
N TYR A 518 -0.47 17.61 51.19
CA TYR A 518 -1.74 17.15 50.62
C TYR A 518 -2.10 15.75 51.14
N PRO A 519 -2.57 15.61 52.40
CA PRO A 519 -2.85 14.30 53.01
C PRO A 519 -3.88 13.44 52.26
N ALA A 520 -4.78 14.08 51.49
CA ALA A 520 -5.74 13.38 50.63
C ALA A 520 -5.05 12.51 49.55
N LEU A 521 -3.90 12.93 49.02
CA LEU A 521 -3.10 12.12 48.10
C LEU A 521 -2.47 10.91 48.81
N PHE A 522 -2.10 11.05 50.08
CA PHE A 522 -1.56 9.96 50.89
C PHE A 522 -2.63 8.91 51.22
N ALA A 523 -3.86 9.36 51.54
CA ALA A 523 -5.00 8.49 51.80
C ALA A 523 -5.40 7.60 50.61
N LEU A 524 -5.17 8.05 49.37
CA LEU A 524 -5.38 7.24 48.16
C LEU A 524 -4.36 6.10 47.99
N VAL A 525 -3.16 6.24 48.58
CA VAL A 525 -2.04 5.28 48.41
C VAL A 525 -1.91 4.33 49.60
N GLN A 526 -2.14 4.82 50.83
CA GLN A 526 -2.10 4.05 52.08
C GLN A 526 -3.16 4.57 53.07
N PRO A 527 -4.41 4.08 53.03
CA PRO A 527 -5.50 4.57 53.89
C PRO A 527 -5.35 4.21 55.39
N LYS A 528 -4.28 3.52 55.79
CA LYS A 528 -4.05 3.04 57.17
C LYS A 528 -2.85 3.67 57.88
N VAL A 529 -2.13 4.61 57.27
CA VAL A 529 -0.96 5.27 57.89
C VAL A 529 -1.30 6.74 58.15
N SER A 530 -1.11 7.20 59.39
CA SER A 530 -1.58 8.52 59.85
C SER A 530 -0.49 9.44 60.41
N SER A 531 0.79 9.03 60.41
CA SER A 531 1.89 9.80 61.00
C SER A 531 2.63 10.70 59.97
N THR A 532 2.10 11.89 59.72
CA THR A 532 2.77 12.95 58.92
C THR A 532 4.16 13.33 59.43
N LEU A 533 4.44 13.10 60.71
CA LEU A 533 5.74 13.28 61.34
C LEU A 533 6.83 12.36 60.73
N SER A 534 6.48 11.13 60.35
CA SER A 534 7.44 10.18 59.75
C SER A 534 7.91 10.62 58.36
N LEU A 535 7.00 11.14 57.53
CA LEU A 535 7.30 11.65 56.20
C LEU A 535 8.18 12.92 56.23
N ARG A 536 8.02 13.78 57.25
CA ARG A 536 8.91 14.93 57.46
C ARG A 536 10.33 14.50 57.81
N ALA A 537 10.48 13.53 58.73
CA ALA A 537 11.78 12.98 59.10
C ALA A 537 12.48 12.30 57.90
N LEU A 538 11.73 11.49 57.15
CA LEU A 538 12.22 10.82 55.93
C LEU A 538 12.65 11.84 54.87
N GLY A 539 11.85 12.87 54.60
CA GLY A 539 12.20 13.95 53.68
C GLY A 539 13.47 14.70 54.08
N GLY A 540 13.70 14.90 55.39
CA GLY A 540 14.94 15.46 55.94
C GLY A 540 16.15 14.56 55.69
N GLN A 541 16.04 13.26 55.98
CA GLN A 541 17.11 12.29 55.73
C GLN A 541 17.46 12.16 54.23
N ILE A 542 16.46 12.19 53.35
CA ILE A 542 16.67 12.22 51.90
C ILE A 542 17.38 13.51 51.46
N ASN A 543 17.05 14.66 52.06
CA ASN A 543 17.73 15.93 51.77
C ASN A 543 19.23 15.88 52.11
N VAL A 544 19.59 15.33 53.28
CA VAL A 544 20.99 15.14 53.70
C VAL A 544 21.70 14.18 52.74
N SER A 545 21.07 13.05 52.39
CA SER A 545 21.60 12.08 51.42
C SER A 545 21.84 12.70 50.04
N ARG A 546 20.92 13.54 49.56
CA ARG A 546 21.03 14.30 48.30
C ARG A 546 22.14 15.36 48.34
N ARG A 547 22.35 16.05 49.48
CA ARG A 547 23.48 16.97 49.66
C ARG A 547 24.81 16.20 49.69
N PHE A 548 24.88 15.03 50.33
CA PHE A 548 26.05 14.15 50.35
C PHE A 548 26.45 13.65 48.94
N ILE A 549 25.50 13.25 48.09
CA ILE A 549 25.79 12.85 46.69
C ILE A 549 26.28 14.03 45.81
N ARG A 550 26.09 15.27 46.27
CA ARG A 550 26.63 16.48 45.61
C ARG A 550 27.94 16.97 46.24
N PHE A 551 28.50 16.27 47.23
CA PHE A 551 29.78 16.60 47.87
C PHE A 551 30.89 16.75 46.82
N PHE A 552 31.63 17.87 46.89
CA PHE A 552 32.64 18.31 45.91
C PHE A 552 32.19 18.50 44.44
N ARG A 553 30.93 18.27 44.07
CA ARG A 553 30.47 18.47 42.67
C ARG A 553 30.56 19.90 42.16
N PHE A 554 30.76 20.89 43.05
CA PHE A 554 31.07 22.26 42.64
C PHE A 554 32.35 22.35 41.79
N LEU A 555 33.32 21.44 41.98
CA LEU A 555 34.55 21.36 41.18
C LEU A 555 34.24 21.02 39.72
N ASP A 556 33.28 20.12 39.46
CA ASP A 556 32.80 19.82 38.10
C ASP A 556 32.12 21.05 37.47
N THR A 557 31.34 21.79 38.26
CA THR A 557 30.66 23.00 37.80
C THR A 557 31.65 24.10 37.43
N PHE A 558 32.65 24.37 38.26
CA PHE A 558 33.73 25.30 37.95
C PHE A 558 34.55 24.83 36.73
N ARG A 559 34.86 23.53 36.64
CA ARG A 559 35.54 22.94 35.46
C ARG A 559 34.71 23.11 34.18
N ALA A 560 33.38 22.96 34.25
CA ALA A 560 32.49 23.20 33.12
C ALA A 560 32.45 24.68 32.70
N GLY A 561 32.60 25.62 33.65
CA GLY A 561 32.78 27.05 33.36
C GLY A 561 34.12 27.32 32.68
N TRP A 562 35.20 26.75 33.24
CA TRP A 562 36.56 26.84 32.69
C TRP A 562 36.66 26.30 31.26
N LEU A 563 36.01 25.16 30.95
CA LEU A 563 36.00 24.59 29.60
C LEU A 563 35.32 25.52 28.58
N VAL A 564 34.25 26.24 28.96
CA VAL A 564 33.63 27.25 28.08
C VAL A 564 34.51 28.50 27.96
N TYR A 565 35.27 28.84 29.00
CA TYR A 565 36.25 29.93 28.94
C TYR A 565 37.47 29.61 28.06
N VAL A 566 37.92 28.36 27.99
CA VAL A 566 39.11 27.94 27.21
C VAL A 566 38.75 27.52 25.76
N ALA A 567 37.47 27.34 25.44
CA ALA A 567 37.03 27.04 24.08
C ALA A 567 37.50 28.09 23.05
N GLN A 568 38.03 27.64 21.92
CA GLN A 568 38.56 28.52 20.86
C GLN A 568 37.42 29.17 20.06
N GLY A 569 37.51 30.49 19.87
CA GLY A 569 36.58 31.31 19.08
C GLY A 569 36.16 32.61 19.78
N ASP A 570 35.45 33.47 19.06
CA ASP A 570 34.88 34.70 19.62
C ASP A 570 33.80 34.40 20.67
N LYS A 571 33.99 34.89 21.89
CA LYS A 571 33.08 34.64 23.01
C LYS A 571 31.83 35.52 22.90
N THR A 572 30.71 34.91 22.54
CA THR A 572 29.41 35.58 22.47
C THR A 572 28.85 35.89 23.86
N ILE A 573 27.91 36.84 23.96
CA ILE A 573 27.30 37.28 25.23
C ILE A 573 26.70 36.11 26.04
N ASP A 574 26.08 35.15 25.38
CA ASP A 574 25.50 33.96 26.01
C ASP A 574 26.54 32.92 26.46
N MET A 575 27.78 32.97 25.96
CA MET A 575 28.90 32.19 26.51
C MET A 575 29.41 32.82 27.81
N TRP A 576 29.49 34.15 27.87
CA TRP A 576 29.84 34.87 29.10
C TRP A 576 28.81 34.65 30.22
N LEU A 577 27.51 34.71 29.88
CA LEU A 577 26.43 34.41 30.83
C LEU A 577 26.47 32.96 31.33
N ASP A 578 26.82 31.99 30.46
CA ASP A 578 26.99 30.58 30.83
C ASP A 578 28.21 30.35 31.75
N ILE A 579 29.31 31.10 31.57
CA ILE A 579 30.46 31.10 32.49
C ILE A 579 30.06 31.68 33.86
N ILE A 580 29.35 32.80 33.90
CA ILE A 580 28.87 33.42 35.15
C ILE A 580 27.91 32.45 35.86
N SER A 581 26.94 31.89 35.14
CA SER A 581 25.97 30.93 35.66
C SER A 581 26.63 29.73 36.34
N LYS A 582 27.60 29.09 35.67
CA LYS A 582 28.37 27.97 36.23
C LYS A 582 29.23 28.38 37.42
N THR A 583 29.78 29.59 37.43
CA THR A 583 30.53 30.12 38.57
C THR A 583 29.61 30.29 39.79
N CYS A 584 28.43 30.87 39.61
CA CYS A 584 27.42 31.01 40.67
C CYS A 584 26.92 29.66 41.19
N PHE A 585 26.61 28.70 40.31
CA PHE A 585 26.25 27.34 40.71
C PHE A 585 27.39 26.61 41.43
N GLY A 586 28.65 26.89 41.07
CA GLY A 586 29.84 26.41 41.79
C GLY A 586 29.91 26.95 43.21
N MET A 587 29.76 28.27 43.38
CA MET A 587 29.72 28.92 44.70
C MET A 587 28.59 28.37 45.59
N PHE A 588 27.38 28.23 45.05
CA PHE A 588 26.26 27.59 45.73
C PHE A 588 26.60 26.17 46.21
N GLY A 589 27.12 25.32 45.32
CA GLY A 589 27.50 23.95 45.66
C GLY A 589 28.64 23.86 46.68
N MET A 590 29.57 24.83 46.68
CA MET A 590 30.62 24.93 47.69
C MET A 590 30.04 25.27 49.07
N MET A 591 29.10 26.22 49.15
CA MET A 591 28.48 26.63 50.42
C MET A 591 27.51 25.59 50.98
N GLU A 592 26.77 24.86 50.13
CA GLU A 592 26.03 23.66 50.55
C GLU A 592 26.96 22.51 51.02
N THR A 593 28.18 22.41 50.48
CA THR A 593 29.16 21.41 50.91
C THR A 593 29.72 21.76 52.30
N LEU A 594 30.03 23.04 52.55
CA LEU A 594 30.52 23.52 53.85
C LEU A 594 29.52 23.29 54.99
N THR A 595 28.22 23.41 54.73
CA THR A 595 27.14 23.26 55.73
C THR A 595 26.68 21.81 55.94
N LEU A 596 27.28 20.84 55.24
CA LEU A 596 26.83 19.43 55.26
C LEU A 596 26.95 18.76 56.64
N LEU A 597 28.00 19.06 57.41
CA LEU A 597 28.22 18.46 58.72
C LEU A 597 27.21 18.97 59.77
N ASP A 598 26.89 20.27 59.75
CA ASP A 598 25.88 20.85 60.64
C ASP A 598 24.48 20.26 60.40
N LEU A 599 24.17 19.96 59.13
CA LEU A 599 22.90 19.35 58.71
C LEU A 599 22.71 17.90 59.16
N CYS A 600 23.80 17.19 59.50
CA CYS A 600 23.71 15.86 60.10
C CYS A 600 23.15 15.90 61.54
N GLY A 601 23.08 17.09 62.16
CA GLY A 601 22.45 17.28 63.48
C GLY A 601 23.23 16.76 64.67
N ILE A 602 24.45 16.24 64.47
CA ILE A 602 25.30 15.69 65.53
C ILE A 602 26.00 16.85 66.25
N GLU A 603 25.67 17.07 67.53
CA GLU A 603 26.10 18.27 68.29
C GLU A 603 27.63 18.47 68.30
N ASN A 604 28.39 17.37 68.45
CA ASN A 604 29.86 17.39 68.51
C ASN A 604 30.55 17.61 67.14
N PHE A 605 29.80 17.64 66.03
CA PHE A 605 30.35 17.85 64.68
C PHE A 605 29.84 19.15 64.02
N ARG A 606 29.16 20.03 64.77
CA ARG A 606 28.79 21.35 64.25
C ARG A 606 30.02 22.23 64.06
N VAL A 607 30.15 22.80 62.88
CA VAL A 607 31.26 23.66 62.46
C VAL A 607 30.90 25.13 62.59
N PHE A 608 29.61 25.48 62.42
CA PHE A 608 29.13 26.86 62.47
C PHE A 608 28.11 27.09 63.60
N SER A 609 28.06 28.31 64.15
CA SER A 609 26.96 28.73 65.02
C SER A 609 25.63 28.74 64.24
N PRO A 610 24.47 28.59 64.89
CA PRO A 610 23.17 28.59 64.19
C PRO A 610 22.94 29.85 63.34
N GLU A 611 23.37 31.01 63.83
CA GLU A 611 23.33 32.29 63.11
C GLU A 611 24.24 32.25 61.87
N LYS A 612 25.48 31.75 62.01
CA LYS A 612 26.44 31.68 60.91
C LYS A 612 26.04 30.65 59.86
N PHE A 613 25.41 29.55 60.28
CA PHE A 613 24.79 28.56 59.40
C PHE A 613 23.68 29.19 58.56
N GLN A 614 22.75 29.95 59.19
CA GLN A 614 21.68 30.64 58.47
C GLN A 614 22.21 31.67 57.45
N GLU A 615 23.25 32.43 57.82
CA GLU A 615 23.92 33.35 56.90
C GLU A 615 24.54 32.60 55.70
N ILE A 616 25.25 31.48 55.94
CA ILE A 616 25.86 30.70 54.85
C ILE A 616 24.79 30.07 53.95
N ASP A 617 23.69 29.53 54.50
CA ASP A 617 22.59 28.99 53.68
C ASP A 617 21.93 30.12 52.86
N TYR A 618 21.61 31.28 53.47
CA TYR A 618 21.06 32.45 52.77
C TYR A 618 21.93 32.92 51.59
N GLN A 619 23.24 33.09 51.82
CA GLN A 619 24.19 33.45 50.76
C GLN A 619 24.30 32.37 49.67
N SER A 620 24.21 31.08 50.04
CA SER A 620 24.15 29.99 49.05
C SER A 620 22.92 30.10 48.15
N GLN A 621 21.76 30.45 48.69
CA GLN A 621 20.52 30.61 47.92
C GLN A 621 20.59 31.82 46.97
N LEU A 622 21.26 32.92 47.38
CA LEU A 622 21.54 34.05 46.50
C LEU A 622 22.42 33.65 45.29
N PHE A 623 23.49 32.88 45.52
CA PHE A 623 24.31 32.34 44.43
C PHE A 623 23.52 31.38 43.52
N TRP A 624 22.63 30.56 44.09
CA TRP A 624 21.75 29.69 43.30
C TRP A 624 20.80 30.50 42.40
N PHE A 625 20.16 31.53 42.94
CA PHE A 625 19.29 32.43 42.17
C PHE A 625 20.05 33.16 41.05
N ALA A 626 21.24 33.71 41.35
CA ALA A 626 22.08 34.38 40.36
C ALA A 626 22.51 33.44 39.21
N GLY A 627 22.81 32.17 39.54
CA GLY A 627 23.13 31.14 38.56
C GLY A 627 21.96 30.84 37.62
N LEU A 628 20.74 30.70 38.15
CA LEU A 628 19.53 30.47 37.36
C LEU A 628 19.16 31.69 36.50
N TYR A 629 19.20 32.91 37.07
CA TYR A 629 18.88 34.14 36.35
C TYR A 629 19.77 34.35 35.12
N THR A 630 21.07 34.07 35.25
CA THR A 630 22.03 34.18 34.14
C THR A 630 21.87 33.04 33.11
N SER A 631 21.50 31.83 33.54
CA SER A 631 21.13 30.71 32.64
C SER A 631 19.88 31.03 31.79
N VAL A 632 18.83 31.59 32.43
CA VAL A 632 17.61 32.05 31.76
C VAL A 632 17.95 33.10 30.70
N LEU A 633 18.74 34.12 31.05
CA LEU A 633 19.13 35.17 30.12
C LEU A 633 19.95 34.64 28.93
N ALA A 634 20.90 33.73 29.17
CA ALA A 634 21.65 33.05 28.10
C ALA A 634 20.72 32.25 27.16
N THR A 635 19.74 31.55 27.73
CA THR A 635 18.78 30.72 26.98
C THR A 635 17.83 31.57 26.15
N VAL A 636 17.35 32.70 26.67
CA VAL A 636 16.54 33.68 25.92
C VAL A 636 17.32 34.25 24.73
N ILE A 637 18.60 34.60 24.90
CA ILE A 637 19.47 35.07 23.81
C ILE A 637 19.66 33.98 22.73
N ARG A 638 19.84 32.72 23.12
CA ARG A 638 19.96 31.59 22.19
C ARG A 638 18.66 31.34 21.42
N LEU A 639 17.50 31.38 22.08
CA LEU A 639 16.18 31.31 21.44
C LEU A 639 15.98 32.46 20.45
N TYR A 640 16.31 33.70 20.84
CA TYR A 640 16.24 34.86 19.95
C TYR A 640 17.11 34.67 18.70
N ARG A 641 18.36 34.21 18.84
CA ARG A 641 19.22 33.91 17.67
C ARG A 641 18.68 32.76 16.81
N LEU A 642 18.08 31.73 17.39
CA LEU A 642 17.49 30.61 16.65
C LEU A 642 16.28 31.06 15.79
N VAL A 643 15.49 32.02 16.29
CA VAL A 643 14.37 32.65 15.57
C VAL A 643 14.86 33.69 14.55
N ALA A 644 15.83 34.53 14.92
CA ALA A 644 16.42 35.55 14.05
C ALA A 644 17.26 34.95 12.91
N GLY A 645 17.84 33.76 13.10
CA GLY A 645 18.49 32.96 12.06
C GLY A 645 17.53 32.30 11.08
N THR A 646 16.38 32.92 10.80
CA THR A 646 15.43 32.47 9.78
C THR A 646 16.03 32.67 8.38
N PRO A 647 15.94 31.68 7.47
CA PRO A 647 16.44 31.85 6.11
C PRO A 647 15.67 32.97 5.42
N ALA A 648 16.40 33.94 4.86
CA ALA A 648 15.84 35.20 4.39
C ALA A 648 14.63 35.00 3.45
N SER A 649 13.49 35.58 3.84
CA SER A 649 12.46 35.95 2.87
C SER A 649 13.05 36.96 1.89
N VAL A 650 12.58 36.93 0.64
CA VAL A 650 13.11 37.77 -0.44
C VAL A 650 13.07 39.24 -0.01
N LYS A 651 14.25 39.87 0.13
CA LYS A 651 14.35 41.32 0.06
C LYS A 651 13.78 41.69 -1.31
N ARG A 652 12.68 42.46 -1.34
CA ARG A 652 12.25 43.13 -2.57
C ARG A 652 13.40 44.03 -3.01
N GLU A 653 14.10 43.64 -4.06
CA GLU A 653 14.85 44.60 -4.85
C GLU A 653 13.81 45.55 -5.45
N THR A 654 13.82 46.79 -4.95
CA THR A 654 12.95 47.85 -5.42
C THR A 654 13.39 48.27 -6.81
N VAL A 655 12.87 47.59 -7.83
CA VAL A 655 12.72 48.21 -9.15
C VAL A 655 11.73 49.35 -8.99
N SER A 656 12.18 50.57 -9.25
CA SER A 656 11.40 51.79 -9.12
C SER A 656 10.29 51.82 -10.17
N ILE A 657 9.06 51.56 -9.74
CA ILE A 657 7.84 51.91 -10.49
C ILE A 657 6.95 52.74 -9.57
N SER A 658 6.47 53.86 -10.09
CA SER A 658 5.69 54.85 -9.38
C SER A 658 4.27 54.37 -9.06
N SER A 659 3.80 54.76 -7.87
CA SER A 659 2.39 55.01 -7.49
C SER A 659 1.35 53.87 -7.55
N THR A 660 0.51 53.86 -6.49
CA THR A 660 -0.88 53.37 -6.44
C THR A 660 -1.16 51.89 -6.76
N GLU A 661 -1.14 51.01 -5.74
CA GLU A 661 -2.34 50.57 -4.99
C GLU A 661 -2.05 49.48 -3.91
N LYS A 662 -3.07 49.08 -3.14
CA LYS A 662 -2.95 48.31 -1.88
C LYS A 662 -2.77 46.79 -2.07
N PRO A 663 -2.22 46.07 -1.07
CA PRO A 663 -1.94 44.64 -1.18
C PRO A 663 -3.05 43.74 -0.58
N ALA A 664 -3.57 42.81 -1.38
CA ALA A 664 -4.25 41.60 -0.91
C ALA A 664 -4.08 40.49 -1.95
N GLU A 665 -3.83 39.26 -1.46
CA GLU A 665 -3.94 37.96 -2.16
C GLU A 665 -3.33 37.79 -3.56
N LEU A 666 -2.35 36.89 -3.70
CA LEU A 666 -2.22 35.96 -4.84
C LEU A 666 -1.07 34.96 -4.63
N ILE A 667 -1.42 33.70 -4.36
CA ILE A 667 -0.50 32.55 -4.50
C ILE A 667 -0.93 31.78 -5.75
N THR A 668 -0.34 32.11 -6.91
CA THR A 668 -0.39 31.25 -8.11
C THR A 668 0.92 31.37 -8.89
N THR A 669 1.63 30.25 -9.03
CA THR A 669 3.02 30.17 -9.51
C THR A 669 3.14 30.09 -11.03
N GLU A 670 2.43 30.95 -11.77
CA GLU A 670 2.43 30.95 -13.25
C GLU A 670 2.61 32.33 -13.93
N LYS A 671 2.64 33.45 -13.19
CA LYS A 671 2.76 34.80 -13.80
C LYS A 671 4.17 35.43 -13.80
N GLU A 672 5.15 34.87 -13.07
CA GLU A 672 6.50 35.46 -13.00
C GLU A 672 7.35 35.26 -14.27
N THR A 673 6.92 34.41 -15.22
CA THR A 673 7.62 34.18 -16.51
C THR A 673 7.23 35.17 -17.62
N ALA A 674 6.33 36.13 -17.36
CA ALA A 674 5.70 36.93 -18.41
C ALA A 674 6.32 38.31 -18.72
N VAL A 675 7.41 38.72 -18.04
CA VAL A 675 7.98 40.09 -18.16
C VAL A 675 9.37 40.13 -18.85
N PHE A 676 9.99 38.98 -19.13
CA PHE A 676 11.24 38.88 -19.89
C PHE A 676 11.07 37.93 -21.08
N SER A 677 10.51 38.40 -22.21
CA SER A 677 10.28 37.55 -23.39
C SER A 677 10.60 38.13 -24.77
N GLU A 678 10.98 39.41 -24.91
CA GLU A 678 11.23 39.99 -26.26
C GLU A 678 12.60 39.67 -26.88
N LYS A 679 13.57 39.07 -26.15
CA LYS A 679 14.92 38.77 -26.69
C LYS A 679 15.58 37.46 -26.26
N MET A 680 14.90 36.58 -25.51
CA MET A 680 15.48 35.28 -25.10
C MET A 680 14.98 34.15 -26.00
N THR A 681 15.88 33.25 -26.41
CA THR A 681 15.47 32.06 -27.16
C THR A 681 14.77 31.07 -26.22
N LYS A 682 14.00 30.12 -26.79
CA LYS A 682 13.37 29.05 -26.01
C LYS A 682 14.38 28.25 -25.17
N GLU A 683 15.59 28.09 -25.68
CA GLU A 683 16.68 27.37 -25.01
C GLU A 683 17.24 28.15 -23.81
N ASP A 684 17.27 29.48 -23.87
CA ASP A 684 17.64 30.34 -22.74
C ASP A 684 16.56 30.35 -21.65
N LEU A 685 15.29 30.34 -22.04
CA LEU A 685 14.15 30.23 -21.12
C LEU A 685 14.15 28.89 -20.38
N ASP A 686 14.43 27.77 -21.07
CA ASP A 686 14.54 26.46 -20.42
C ASP A 686 15.78 26.36 -19.51
N LYS A 687 16.93 26.95 -19.88
CA LYS A 687 18.11 27.07 -19.00
C LYS A 687 17.80 27.87 -17.74
N GLU A 688 17.16 29.04 -17.86
CA GLU A 688 16.80 29.85 -16.69
C GLU A 688 15.73 29.16 -15.84
N ARG A 689 14.81 28.40 -16.44
CA ARG A 689 13.84 27.56 -15.72
C ARG A 689 14.51 26.46 -14.91
N GLU A 690 15.52 25.78 -15.43
CA GLU A 690 16.32 24.80 -14.66
C GLU A 690 17.17 25.46 -13.57
N ARG A 691 17.75 26.64 -13.84
CA ARG A 691 18.45 27.44 -12.83
C ARG A 691 17.51 27.81 -11.68
N LEU A 692 16.32 28.33 -11.97
CA LEU A 692 15.28 28.65 -10.97
C LEU A 692 14.82 27.41 -10.20
N LYS A 693 14.58 26.27 -10.88
CA LYS A 693 14.29 24.98 -10.22
C LYS A 693 15.40 24.58 -9.24
N SER A 694 16.67 24.71 -9.63
CA SER A 694 17.81 24.36 -8.77
C SER A 694 17.87 25.24 -7.51
N ILE A 695 17.62 26.55 -7.64
CA ILE A 695 17.56 27.51 -6.53
C ILE A 695 16.39 27.18 -5.60
N VAL A 696 15.21 26.89 -6.14
CA VAL A 696 14.03 26.46 -5.35
C VAL A 696 14.31 25.15 -4.60
N ASN A 697 14.98 24.19 -5.23
CA ASN A 697 15.28 22.91 -4.60
C ASN A 697 16.34 23.05 -3.49
N LYS A 698 17.39 23.85 -3.72
CA LYS A 698 18.39 24.21 -2.70
C LYS A 698 17.73 24.88 -1.49
N ARG A 699 16.86 25.88 -1.71
CA ARG A 699 16.07 26.54 -0.66
C ARG A 699 15.11 25.59 0.06
N LYS A 700 14.50 24.61 -0.62
CA LYS A 700 13.70 23.55 0.03
C LYS A 700 14.54 22.66 0.95
N ILE A 701 15.77 22.33 0.57
CA ILE A 701 16.72 21.55 1.39
C ILE A 701 17.15 22.38 2.61
N GLU A 702 17.56 23.62 2.41
CA GLU A 702 17.94 24.57 3.48
C GLU A 702 16.79 24.77 4.48
N ARG A 703 15.56 24.99 4.00
CA ARG A 703 14.37 25.13 4.85
C ARG A 703 14.03 23.85 5.61
N ARG A 704 14.23 22.66 5.02
CA ARG A 704 14.07 21.36 5.71
C ARG A 704 15.14 21.14 6.79
N ALA A 705 16.39 21.48 6.49
CA ALA A 705 17.49 21.42 7.45
C ALA A 705 17.27 22.39 8.61
N TRP A 706 16.87 23.62 8.33
CA TRP A 706 16.48 24.62 9.33
C TRP A 706 15.30 24.15 10.18
N MET A 707 14.22 23.63 9.58
CA MET A 707 13.07 23.10 10.32
C MET A 707 13.45 21.92 11.24
N LYS A 708 14.40 21.07 10.82
CA LYS A 708 14.91 19.97 11.65
C LYS A 708 15.74 20.50 12.83
N LYS A 709 16.63 21.49 12.58
CA LYS A 709 17.41 22.19 13.60
C LYS A 709 16.50 22.90 14.60
N PHE A 710 15.56 23.72 14.12
CA PHE A 710 14.60 24.47 14.93
C PHE A 710 13.75 23.56 15.83
N LYS A 711 13.21 22.46 15.31
CA LYS A 711 12.43 21.50 16.12
C LYS A 711 13.28 20.84 17.21
N SER A 712 14.53 20.47 16.91
CA SER A 712 15.42 19.79 17.86
C SER A 712 15.96 20.74 18.93
N GLU A 713 16.55 21.85 18.50
CA GLU A 713 17.28 22.80 19.35
C GLU A 713 16.32 23.72 20.10
N GLY A 714 15.25 24.18 19.44
CA GLY A 714 14.22 25.02 20.05
C GLY A 714 13.44 24.32 21.15
N TYR A 715 13.13 23.02 20.99
CA TYR A 715 12.50 22.22 22.04
C TYR A 715 13.40 22.10 23.27
N ASN A 716 14.69 21.82 23.08
CA ASN A 716 15.65 21.68 24.18
C ASN A 716 15.87 23.01 24.92
N LEU A 717 16.00 24.14 24.19
CA LEU A 717 16.14 25.46 24.78
C LEU A 717 14.86 25.90 25.52
N LEU A 718 13.67 25.64 24.97
CA LEU A 718 12.40 25.95 25.64
C LEU A 718 12.23 25.12 26.92
N ARG A 719 12.59 23.83 26.87
CA ARG A 719 12.58 22.93 28.04
C ARG A 719 13.52 23.43 29.15
N ALA A 720 14.74 23.84 28.80
CA ALA A 720 15.69 24.41 29.75
C ALA A 720 15.14 25.71 30.36
N LEU A 721 14.63 26.63 29.54
CA LEU A 721 14.03 27.89 29.99
C LEU A 721 12.90 27.68 31.00
N VAL A 722 11.94 26.79 30.69
CA VAL A 722 10.83 26.47 31.60
C VAL A 722 11.33 25.84 32.90
N SER A 723 12.34 24.97 32.82
CA SER A 723 12.90 24.32 34.00
C SER A 723 13.62 25.30 34.93
N ASP A 724 14.43 26.20 34.38
CA ASP A 724 15.19 27.17 35.16
C ASP A 724 14.27 28.24 35.76
N LEU A 725 13.27 28.73 35.01
CA LEU A 725 12.24 29.65 35.52
C LEU A 725 11.43 29.04 36.68
N LEU A 726 11.13 27.75 36.63
CA LEU A 726 10.48 27.04 37.73
C LEU A 726 11.45 26.86 38.92
N ASP A 727 12.69 26.44 38.69
CA ASP A 727 13.67 26.28 39.78
C ASP A 727 14.03 27.63 40.45
N MET A 728 13.89 28.78 39.78
CA MET A 728 14.06 30.12 40.37
C MET A 728 13.08 30.42 41.50
N LEU A 729 11.89 29.80 41.49
CA LEU A 729 10.90 29.97 42.55
C LEU A 729 11.37 29.39 43.90
N LEU A 730 12.33 28.46 43.88
CA LEU A 730 12.82 27.78 45.08
C LEU A 730 13.69 28.73 45.95
N PRO A 731 14.84 29.27 45.50
CA PRO A 731 15.66 30.15 46.32
C PRO A 731 14.96 31.47 46.68
N THR A 732 14.05 31.99 45.86
CA THR A 732 13.30 33.22 46.17
C THR A 732 12.40 33.10 47.40
N THR A 733 11.97 31.88 47.76
CA THR A 733 11.24 31.66 49.02
C THR A 733 12.15 31.72 50.23
N THR A 734 13.31 31.05 50.19
CA THR A 734 14.30 31.06 51.28
C THR A 734 14.90 32.45 51.51
N VAL A 735 15.14 33.20 50.43
CA VAL A 735 15.66 34.58 50.47
C VAL A 735 14.55 35.60 50.86
N GLY A 736 13.27 35.17 50.93
CA GLY A 736 12.15 35.98 51.40
C GLY A 736 11.57 36.97 50.37
N TRP A 737 12.01 36.91 49.11
CA TRP A 737 11.55 37.80 48.04
C TRP A 737 10.15 37.44 47.50
N VAL A 738 9.77 36.17 47.57
CA VAL A 738 8.44 35.70 47.15
C VAL A 738 7.88 34.76 48.22
N LYS A 739 6.67 35.02 48.69
CA LYS A 739 5.94 34.12 49.59
C LYS A 739 5.16 33.09 48.76
N LEU A 740 5.65 31.86 48.71
CA LEU A 740 4.92 30.72 48.11
C LEU A 740 4.51 29.73 49.20
N GLU A 741 3.41 29.03 48.99
CA GLU A 741 2.99 27.94 49.87
C GLU A 741 3.96 26.74 49.76
N PRO A 742 4.29 26.04 50.87
CA PRO A 742 5.21 24.91 50.82
C PRO A 742 4.77 23.75 49.91
N GLY A 743 3.46 23.58 49.70
CA GLY A 743 2.91 22.64 48.73
C GLY A 743 3.31 22.99 47.29
N LEU A 744 3.25 24.27 46.92
CA LEU A 744 3.65 24.76 45.61
C LEU A 744 5.17 24.66 45.40
N VAL A 745 5.98 24.96 46.42
CA VAL A 745 7.44 24.74 46.40
C VAL A 745 7.78 23.26 46.13
N SER A 746 7.04 22.35 46.78
CA SER A 746 7.21 20.90 46.61
C SER A 746 6.76 20.43 45.21
N LEU A 747 5.68 20.99 44.67
CA LEU A 747 5.17 20.71 43.33
C LEU A 747 6.14 21.19 42.24
N THR A 748 6.68 22.40 42.38
CA THR A 748 7.74 22.96 41.54
C THR A 748 8.96 22.05 41.55
N MET A 749 9.45 21.66 42.73
CA MET A 749 10.60 20.75 42.85
C MET A 749 10.33 19.38 42.22
N PHE A 750 9.10 18.86 42.30
CA PHE A 750 8.72 17.62 41.62
C PHE A 750 8.81 17.77 40.09
N PHE A 751 8.15 18.78 39.52
CA PHE A 751 8.16 18.98 38.06
C PHE A 751 9.56 19.24 37.51
N THR A 752 10.37 20.10 38.13
CA THR A 752 11.73 20.38 37.65
C THR A 752 12.68 19.17 37.77
N THR A 753 12.40 18.26 38.71
CA THR A 753 13.11 16.99 38.82
C THR A 753 12.79 16.08 37.64
N PHE A 754 11.53 15.96 37.22
CA PHE A 754 11.16 15.17 36.05
C PHE A 754 11.69 15.79 34.74
N THR A 755 11.58 17.11 34.56
CA THR A 755 12.05 17.78 33.34
C THR A 755 13.56 17.66 33.17
N THR A 756 14.35 17.81 34.24
CA THR A 756 15.82 17.68 34.19
C THR A 756 16.29 16.22 34.28
N GLY A 757 15.58 15.36 34.99
CA GLY A 757 15.88 13.93 35.12
C GLY A 757 15.77 13.20 33.78
N GLN A 758 14.76 13.50 32.97
CA GLN A 758 14.67 12.95 31.61
C GLN A 758 15.85 13.38 30.71
N ALA A 759 16.40 14.59 30.86
CA ALA A 759 17.57 15.00 30.08
C ALA A 759 18.82 14.18 30.44
N VAL A 760 18.98 13.84 31.73
CA VAL A 760 20.01 12.91 32.20
C VAL A 760 19.74 11.48 31.71
N TRP A 761 18.49 11.02 31.75
CA TRP A 761 18.07 9.72 31.20
C TRP A 761 18.43 9.59 29.71
N GLU A 762 18.09 10.59 28.89
CA GLU A 762 18.42 10.61 27.46
C GLU A 762 19.94 10.60 27.21
N ARG A 763 20.71 11.39 27.97
CA ARG A 763 22.19 11.40 27.91
C ARG A 763 22.78 10.02 28.24
N VAL A 764 22.31 9.40 29.32
CA VAL A 764 22.79 8.07 29.76
C VAL A 764 22.45 7.00 28.71
N GLY A 765 21.26 7.05 28.12
CA GLY A 765 20.85 6.16 27.03
C GLY A 765 21.71 6.32 25.78
N GLN A 766 22.04 7.56 25.40
CA GLN A 766 22.95 7.84 24.28
C GLN A 766 24.37 7.34 24.55
N ASN A 767 24.88 7.48 25.78
CA ASN A 767 26.19 6.95 26.16
C ASN A 767 26.23 5.42 26.13
N LEU A 768 25.21 4.74 26.65
CA LEU A 768 25.06 3.29 26.54
C LEU A 768 24.99 2.81 25.08
N GLN A 769 24.26 3.51 24.22
CA GLN A 769 24.21 3.22 22.78
C GLN A 769 25.60 3.36 22.15
N ARG A 770 26.37 4.40 22.49
CA ARG A 770 27.76 4.61 22.01
C ARG A 770 28.78 3.62 22.58
N GLN A 771 28.50 2.98 23.71
CA GLN A 771 29.36 1.93 24.30
C GLN A 771 29.04 0.54 23.74
N LYS A 772 27.84 0.34 23.18
CA LYS A 772 27.41 -0.90 22.50
C LYS A 772 27.56 -0.86 20.97
N GLN A 773 27.90 0.31 20.42
CA GLN A 773 28.34 0.53 19.04
C GLN A 773 29.86 0.43 18.95
#